data_AF-B9FNT1-F1
#
_entry.id   AF-B9FNT1-F1
#
_cell.length_a   1.000
_cell.length_b   1.000
_cell.length_c   1.000
_cell.angle_alpha   90.00
_cell.angle_beta   90.00
_cell.angle_gamma   90.00
#
_symmetry.space_group_name_H-M   'P 1'
#
loop_
_entity.id
_entity.type
_entity.pdbx_description
1 polymer ?
#
loop_
_entity_poly.entity_id
_entity_poly.type
_entity_poly.pdbx_seq_one_letter_code
_entity_poly.pdbx_strand_id
1 'polypeptide(L)'
;MLARKLDEELDGWLRAAGLTKSPDVSAVIAPHAGYSYSGRCAAYAFGNIDPTNISRVFLLGPSHHYYTPKCALTRATIYSTPIGDLPVDHEDQNEAMYGQLLSRYLDDPKNFFSISSDFCHWGTRFSYTYYDKSHGAIHKSIEALDHMGMEIIETGNPDAFKQYLQEYENTICGRHPISVFLSMLKHCSTKIKIRFVRYEQSSQCKSMRDSSVSYASAAAKVDTPAEEEKDWIERIIPESILSAVILSTKKALKMVVLAASIISKSGKALVSRQFVDMSRIRIEGLLAAFPKLVGTGKQHTYVETENVRYVYQPIEGLYLLLITNKQSNILEDLDTLRLLSKLVPEYSPSLDEEGVCKTAFELIFAFDEAISLGNKENVTVQQVKQYCEMESHEEKAHKLMMQSKINETRDVMKKKASELDKMRMERGKLDKGGYSSISGPRVIEKTFNDMSITGSGFGSGSGLGGLGMDMDSFASKPKGGRPSAAATAPGKGLGMKLGKTQKTNQFLESLKAEGEVILEDVQPSSVQSRASPLPPSDPVTVTIEEKLNVTVKRDGGVNNFDVQGTLALQVLNDADGFIQLQIENQDVPGLSFKTHPNINKDLFNSQQVVGAKDPNRPFPSGQNETPLVKWRIQGMDESSLPLSVNCWPSVSGSETYVNIEYEAAEMFDLHNVVISIPLPALREAPSVRQIDGEWKYDSRNSVLEWSILLIDQSNRSGSMEFVVPPADPSTFFPISIGFSASSTFSDLKVTGIRPLKDGNPPKYSQRARLVAANYQVV
;
A
#
# COMPACT_ATOMS: atom_id res chain seq x y z
N MET A 1 16.24 -12.38 -12.92
CA MET A 1 16.77 -11.01 -13.12
C MET A 1 16.85 -10.26 -11.79
N LEU A 2 15.76 -10.15 -11.01
CA LEU A 2 15.76 -9.43 -9.72
C LEU A 2 16.76 -9.94 -8.68
N ALA A 3 16.85 -11.26 -8.43
CA ALA A 3 17.84 -11.83 -7.48
C ALA A 3 19.26 -11.34 -7.77
N ARG A 4 19.72 -11.48 -9.03
CA ARG A 4 21.02 -10.97 -9.50
C ARG A 4 21.24 -9.47 -9.22
N LYS A 5 20.21 -8.63 -9.26
CA LYS A 5 20.35 -7.19 -8.91
C LYS A 5 20.56 -7.01 -7.40
N LEU A 6 19.88 -7.80 -6.57
CA LEU A 6 20.12 -7.82 -5.12
C LEU A 6 21.52 -8.35 -4.80
N ASP A 7 21.96 -9.43 -5.47
CA ASP A 7 23.32 -9.95 -5.36
C ASP A 7 24.36 -8.88 -5.73
N GLU A 8 24.19 -8.20 -6.87
CA GLU A 8 25.06 -7.10 -7.32
C GLU A 8 25.10 -5.90 -6.35
N GLU A 9 23.99 -5.59 -5.66
CA GLU A 9 23.90 -4.55 -4.64
C GLU A 9 24.55 -4.96 -3.31
N LEU A 10 24.29 -6.17 -2.83
CA LEU A 10 24.88 -6.72 -1.60
C LEU A 10 26.39 -6.92 -1.72
N ASP A 11 26.87 -7.55 -2.81
CA ASP A 11 28.30 -7.62 -3.11
C ASP A 11 28.91 -6.23 -3.30
N GLY A 12 28.13 -5.27 -3.80
CA GLY A 12 28.53 -3.87 -3.89
C GLY A 12 28.86 -3.27 -2.51
N TRP A 13 27.96 -3.41 -1.53
CA TRP A 13 28.16 -2.86 -0.18
C TRP A 13 29.21 -3.65 0.62
N LEU A 14 29.24 -4.98 0.52
CA LEU A 14 30.25 -5.81 1.19
C LEU A 14 31.68 -5.49 0.70
N ARG A 15 31.86 -5.27 -0.61
CA ARG A 15 33.15 -4.79 -1.14
C ARG A 15 33.45 -3.34 -0.73
N ALA A 16 32.44 -2.48 -0.64
CA ALA A 16 32.62 -1.08 -0.22
C ALA A 16 32.98 -0.93 1.27
N ALA A 17 32.60 -1.88 2.12
CA ALA A 17 33.02 -1.91 3.53
C ALA A 17 34.55 -2.11 3.68
N GLY A 18 35.18 -2.85 2.77
CA GLY A 18 36.64 -2.99 2.67
C GLY A 18 37.31 -3.71 3.83
N LEU A 19 36.56 -4.51 4.60
CA LEU A 19 37.03 -5.15 5.83
C LEU A 19 37.68 -6.51 5.58
N THR A 20 38.70 -6.85 6.37
CA THR A 20 39.32 -8.17 6.37
C THR A 20 38.43 -9.16 7.12
N LYS A 21 38.04 -10.25 6.45
CA LYS A 21 37.33 -11.37 7.09
C LYS A 21 38.19 -12.02 8.16
N SER A 22 37.58 -12.39 9.28
CA SER A 22 38.24 -12.96 10.45
C SER A 22 37.37 -14.10 11.00
N PRO A 23 37.94 -15.29 11.26
CA PRO A 23 37.21 -16.44 11.81
C PRO A 23 36.83 -16.24 13.29
N ASP A 24 37.43 -15.24 13.94
CA ASP A 24 37.27 -14.91 15.35
C ASP A 24 35.95 -14.17 15.64
N VAL A 25 35.15 -13.82 14.62
CA VAL A 25 33.89 -13.08 14.75
C VAL A 25 32.74 -14.04 15.09
N SER A 26 32.49 -14.27 16.38
CA SER A 26 31.42 -15.16 16.86
C SER A 26 30.02 -14.53 16.83
N ALA A 27 29.92 -13.19 16.82
CA ALA A 27 28.64 -12.50 16.69
C ALA A 27 28.74 -11.12 16.03
N VAL A 28 27.61 -10.60 15.56
CA VAL A 28 27.46 -9.21 15.09
C VAL A 28 26.17 -8.58 15.60
N ILE A 29 26.18 -7.25 15.73
CA ILE A 29 24.96 -6.44 15.83
C ILE A 29 24.80 -5.71 14.48
N ALA A 30 23.62 -5.79 13.88
CA ALA A 30 23.33 -5.18 12.58
C ALA A 30 21.94 -4.50 12.55
N PRO A 31 21.79 -3.37 11.82
CA PRO A 31 20.50 -2.71 11.63
C PRO A 31 19.57 -3.53 10.73
N HIS A 32 18.27 -3.28 10.82
CA HIS A 32 17.22 -4.12 10.25
C HIS A 32 16.13 -3.41 9.43
N ALA A 33 16.17 -2.08 9.30
CA ALA A 33 15.39 -1.40 8.25
C ALA A 33 15.74 -1.94 6.85
N GLY A 34 14.86 -1.75 5.86
CA GLY A 34 15.04 -2.30 4.51
C GLY A 34 16.40 -1.97 3.86
N TYR A 35 16.91 -2.87 3.01
CA TYR A 35 18.28 -2.83 2.48
C TYR A 35 18.69 -1.51 1.82
N SER A 36 17.76 -0.82 1.16
CA SER A 36 17.94 0.52 0.57
C SER A 36 18.36 1.60 1.58
N TYR A 37 18.04 1.40 2.87
CA TYR A 37 18.35 2.26 3.99
C TYR A 37 19.53 1.73 4.80
N SER A 38 19.42 0.53 5.35
CA SER A 38 20.37 0.00 6.34
C SER A 38 21.55 -0.77 5.73
N GLY A 39 21.40 -1.28 4.50
CA GLY A 39 22.28 -2.31 3.93
C GLY A 39 23.75 -1.89 3.83
N ARG A 40 24.01 -0.59 3.66
CA ARG A 40 25.37 -0.01 3.69
C ARG A 40 26.00 -0.05 5.07
N CYS A 41 25.22 0.20 6.12
CA CYS A 41 25.69 0.09 7.50
C CYS A 41 25.86 -1.39 7.88
N ALA A 42 24.84 -2.22 7.62
CA ALA A 42 24.87 -3.67 7.85
C ALA A 42 26.05 -4.39 7.15
N ALA A 43 26.49 -3.91 5.98
CA ALA A 43 27.67 -4.45 5.31
C ALA A 43 28.97 -4.31 6.15
N TYR A 44 29.07 -3.33 7.06
CA TYR A 44 30.18 -3.25 8.02
C TYR A 44 30.07 -4.30 9.14
N ALA A 45 28.86 -4.74 9.52
CA ALA A 45 28.70 -5.90 10.41
C ALA A 45 29.17 -7.17 9.69
N PHE A 46 28.47 -7.54 8.60
CA PHE A 46 28.68 -8.83 7.93
C PHE A 46 30.01 -8.95 7.16
N GLY A 47 30.60 -7.84 6.73
CA GLY A 47 31.88 -7.82 6.00
C GLY A 47 33.09 -8.31 6.81
N ASN A 48 33.00 -8.35 8.15
CA ASN A 48 34.07 -8.89 9.01
C ASN A 48 34.09 -10.44 9.07
N ILE A 49 33.03 -11.12 8.65
CA ILE A 49 32.82 -12.55 8.96
C ILE A 49 33.52 -13.44 7.94
N ASP A 50 34.27 -14.44 8.43
CA ASP A 50 34.61 -15.62 7.63
C ASP A 50 33.56 -16.73 7.85
N PRO A 51 32.71 -17.04 6.86
CA PRO A 51 31.66 -18.06 7.00
C PRO A 51 32.16 -19.50 6.88
N THR A 52 33.45 -19.75 6.56
CA THR A 52 33.93 -21.09 6.17
C THR A 52 33.82 -22.15 7.27
N ASN A 53 33.82 -21.77 8.54
CA ASN A 53 33.66 -22.69 9.69
C ASN A 53 32.26 -22.63 10.33
N ILE A 54 31.38 -21.72 9.88
CA ILE A 54 30.05 -21.51 10.48
C ILE A 54 29.09 -22.56 9.92
N SER A 55 28.46 -23.34 10.81
CA SER A 55 27.49 -24.39 10.47
C SER A 55 26.08 -24.13 10.99
N ARG A 56 25.92 -23.18 11.93
CA ARG A 56 24.64 -22.80 12.53
C ARG A 56 24.62 -21.29 12.78
N VAL A 57 23.52 -20.63 12.42
CA VAL A 57 23.30 -19.20 12.67
C VAL A 57 22.10 -19.02 13.60
N PHE A 58 22.30 -18.29 14.70
CA PHE A 58 21.24 -17.85 15.61
C PHE A 58 20.87 -16.41 15.28
N LEU A 59 19.61 -16.16 14.91
CA LEU A 59 19.07 -14.83 14.62
C LEU A 59 18.26 -14.33 15.83
N LEU A 60 18.71 -13.24 16.46
CA LEU A 60 18.05 -12.62 17.60
C LEU A 60 17.46 -11.28 17.15
N GLY A 61 16.14 -11.17 17.04
CA GLY A 61 15.44 -9.97 16.56
C GLY A 61 14.18 -9.61 17.37
N PRO A 62 13.70 -8.35 17.31
CA PRO A 62 12.52 -7.90 18.05
C PRO A 62 11.21 -8.13 17.28
N SER A 63 10.09 -8.07 18.01
CA SER A 63 8.73 -8.14 17.46
C SER A 63 8.18 -6.74 17.19
N HIS A 64 7.87 -6.43 15.94
CA HIS A 64 7.26 -5.16 15.53
C HIS A 64 5.72 -5.19 15.55
N HIS A 65 5.09 -6.36 15.42
CA HIS A 65 3.63 -6.50 15.38
C HIS A 65 3.00 -6.65 16.78
N TYR A 66 3.72 -7.21 17.76
CA TYR A 66 3.23 -7.38 19.13
C TYR A 66 4.30 -7.02 20.16
N TYR A 67 4.03 -5.96 20.94
CA TYR A 67 4.90 -5.51 22.02
C TYR A 67 4.67 -6.34 23.28
N THR A 68 5.73 -7.01 23.77
CA THR A 68 5.66 -7.94 24.90
C THR A 68 6.81 -7.69 25.89
N PRO A 69 6.56 -7.67 27.22
CA PRO A 69 7.60 -7.61 28.24
C PRO A 69 8.30 -8.98 28.47
N LYS A 70 7.99 -9.98 27.65
CA LYS A 70 8.62 -11.31 27.62
C LYS A 70 9.16 -11.55 26.20
N CYS A 71 10.37 -12.10 26.09
CA CYS A 71 10.83 -12.67 24.83
C CYS A 71 9.86 -13.80 24.39
N ALA A 72 9.50 -13.83 23.12
CA ALA A 72 8.63 -14.82 22.51
C ALA A 72 9.41 -15.57 21.43
N LEU A 73 9.48 -16.90 21.53
CA LEU A 73 10.07 -17.73 20.49
C LEU A 73 9.06 -18.08 19.40
N THR A 74 9.55 -18.23 18.18
CA THR A 74 8.72 -18.71 17.07
C THR A 74 8.43 -20.20 17.24
N ARG A 75 7.21 -20.60 16.88
CA ARG A 75 6.81 -22.01 16.74
C ARG A 75 7.06 -22.56 15.33
N ALA A 76 7.57 -21.74 14.42
CA ALA A 76 8.03 -22.19 13.12
C ALA A 76 9.34 -22.97 13.30
N THR A 77 9.37 -24.21 12.81
CA THR A 77 10.56 -25.09 12.82
C THR A 77 11.56 -24.75 11.70
N ILE A 78 11.15 -23.90 10.75
CA ILE A 78 11.94 -23.48 9.58
C ILE A 78 11.63 -22.00 9.31
N TYR A 79 12.68 -21.23 9.03
CA TYR A 79 12.62 -19.86 8.52
C TYR A 79 13.05 -19.89 7.04
N SER A 80 12.10 -19.72 6.13
CA SER A 80 12.39 -19.78 4.68
C SER A 80 12.97 -18.45 4.20
N THR A 81 14.09 -18.50 3.46
CA THR A 81 14.81 -17.30 2.98
C THR A 81 15.09 -17.38 1.48
N PRO A 82 15.40 -16.24 0.81
CA PRO A 82 15.80 -16.24 -0.61
C PRO A 82 17.04 -17.08 -0.96
N ILE A 83 17.82 -17.52 0.04
CA ILE A 83 19.01 -18.37 -0.12
C ILE A 83 18.78 -19.83 0.35
N GLY A 84 17.60 -20.16 0.86
CA GLY A 84 17.24 -21.49 1.34
C GLY A 84 16.47 -21.51 2.66
N ASP A 85 16.05 -22.71 3.08
CA ASP A 85 15.33 -22.95 4.32
C ASP A 85 16.30 -23.12 5.51
N LEU A 86 16.14 -22.31 6.55
CA LEU A 86 16.95 -22.35 7.77
C LEU A 86 16.16 -23.03 8.91
N PRO A 87 16.57 -24.20 9.43
CA PRO A 87 15.88 -24.84 10.56
C PRO A 87 16.05 -24.03 11.85
N VAL A 88 15.01 -24.02 12.69
CA VAL A 88 14.92 -23.23 13.93
C VAL A 88 14.88 -24.15 15.15
N ASP A 89 15.61 -23.78 16.20
CA ASP A 89 15.73 -24.54 17.46
C ASP A 89 14.72 -24.06 18.53
N HIS A 90 14.43 -24.88 19.55
CA HIS A 90 13.30 -24.68 20.47
C HIS A 90 13.60 -25.02 21.96
N GLU A 91 13.96 -24.03 22.79
CA GLU A 91 14.05 -24.11 24.27
C GLU A 91 13.57 -22.78 24.90
N ASP A 92 12.69 -22.78 25.92
CA ASP A 92 11.95 -21.60 26.40
C ASP A 92 12.42 -20.99 27.76
N GLN A 93 12.22 -19.66 27.89
CA GLN A 93 12.11 -18.76 29.07
C GLN A 93 13.27 -17.77 29.45
N ASN A 94 12.84 -16.54 29.83
CA ASN A 94 13.51 -15.40 30.50
C ASN A 94 14.85 -14.87 29.96
N GLU A 95 15.02 -13.54 29.78
CA GLU A 95 16.22 -12.94 29.14
C GLU A 95 17.58 -13.40 29.69
N ALA A 96 17.79 -13.36 31.02
CA ALA A 96 19.04 -13.82 31.64
C ALA A 96 19.21 -15.36 31.57
N MET A 97 18.10 -16.10 31.56
CA MET A 97 18.07 -17.56 31.44
C MET A 97 18.34 -17.99 29.99
N TYR A 98 17.79 -17.30 28.99
CA TYR A 98 18.21 -17.40 27.59
C TYR A 98 19.69 -17.06 27.45
N GLY A 99 20.19 -16.05 28.15
CA GLY A 99 21.63 -15.77 28.27
C GLY A 99 22.43 -17.02 28.67
N GLN A 100 22.04 -17.64 29.78
CA GLN A 100 22.67 -18.84 30.31
C GLN A 100 22.45 -20.12 29.46
N LEU A 101 21.31 -20.24 28.77
CA LEU A 101 20.99 -21.37 27.88
C LEU A 101 21.69 -21.26 26.52
N LEU A 102 21.94 -20.04 26.04
CA LEU A 102 22.56 -19.76 24.74
C LEU A 102 24.07 -19.57 24.83
N SER A 103 24.63 -19.25 26.00
CA SER A 103 26.08 -19.05 26.18
C SER A 103 26.91 -20.28 25.81
N ARG A 104 26.43 -21.49 26.13
CA ARG A 104 27.03 -22.78 25.71
C ARG A 104 27.13 -22.95 24.19
N TYR A 105 26.28 -22.28 23.42
CA TYR A 105 26.36 -22.26 21.96
C TYR A 105 27.28 -21.16 21.45
N LEU A 106 27.47 -20.07 22.21
CA LEU A 106 28.46 -19.02 21.90
C LEU A 106 29.91 -19.50 22.11
N ASP A 107 30.11 -20.53 22.94
CA ASP A 107 31.40 -21.20 23.17
C ASP A 107 31.82 -22.18 22.06
N ASP A 108 30.93 -22.54 21.13
CA ASP A 108 31.26 -23.41 19.99
C ASP A 108 31.52 -22.57 18.73
N PRO A 109 32.76 -22.56 18.19
CA PRO A 109 33.17 -21.71 17.06
C PRO A 109 32.55 -22.10 15.71
N LYS A 110 31.64 -23.09 15.68
CA LYS A 110 30.79 -23.42 14.53
C LYS A 110 29.45 -22.70 14.55
N ASN A 111 29.12 -22.02 15.64
CA ASN A 111 27.90 -21.23 15.80
C ASN A 111 28.18 -19.75 15.62
N PHE A 112 27.20 -19.02 15.10
CA PHE A 112 27.31 -17.58 14.89
C PHE A 112 26.02 -16.85 15.29
N PHE A 113 26.13 -15.70 15.94
CA PHE A 113 24.98 -14.94 16.43
C PHE A 113 24.80 -13.61 15.68
N SER A 114 23.63 -13.43 15.07
CA SER A 114 23.22 -12.19 14.40
C SER A 114 22.18 -11.47 15.24
N ILE A 115 22.55 -10.36 15.88
CA ILE A 115 21.66 -9.53 16.68
C ILE A 115 21.10 -8.41 15.79
N SER A 116 19.79 -8.45 15.55
CA SER A 116 19.04 -7.52 14.71
C SER A 116 18.54 -6.34 15.54
N SER A 117 19.05 -5.12 15.28
CA SER A 117 18.66 -3.90 15.99
C SER A 117 18.95 -2.62 15.21
N ASP A 118 17.92 -1.87 14.86
CA ASP A 118 18.02 -0.41 14.75
C ASP A 118 18.16 0.22 16.16
N PHE A 119 18.76 1.42 16.24
CA PHE A 119 19.06 2.15 17.48
C PHE A 119 17.95 3.19 17.79
N CYS A 120 18.27 4.40 18.27
CA CYS A 120 17.26 5.42 18.59
C CYS A 120 16.30 5.70 17.43
N HIS A 121 15.01 5.61 17.73
CA HIS A 121 13.90 6.07 16.90
C HIS A 121 13.44 7.42 17.46
N TRP A 122 14.00 8.51 16.92
CA TRP A 122 13.80 9.86 17.42
C TRP A 122 12.75 10.62 16.62
N GLY A 123 11.80 11.24 17.32
CA GLY A 123 10.77 12.09 16.73
C GLY A 123 9.41 11.94 17.41
N THR A 124 8.54 12.93 17.25
CA THR A 124 7.18 12.93 17.82
C THR A 124 6.34 11.74 17.36
N ARG A 125 6.56 11.27 16.12
CA ARG A 125 5.90 10.07 15.55
C ARG A 125 6.27 8.75 16.24
N PHE A 126 7.40 8.72 16.95
CA PHE A 126 7.85 7.59 17.78
C PHE A 126 7.55 7.83 19.28
N SER A 127 6.83 8.92 19.60
CA SER A 127 6.59 9.41 20.97
C SER A 127 7.85 9.67 21.81
N TYR A 128 9.02 9.80 21.17
CA TYR A 128 10.31 9.92 21.84
C TYR A 128 11.12 11.09 21.26
N THR A 129 11.32 12.14 22.05
CA THR A 129 12.08 13.34 21.65
C THR A 129 13.06 13.79 22.73
N TYR A 130 13.80 12.84 23.33
CA TYR A 130 14.88 13.17 24.27
C TYR A 130 15.90 14.08 23.59
N TYR A 131 16.22 15.22 24.19
CA TYR A 131 17.13 16.19 23.61
C TYR A 131 17.87 16.96 24.70
N ASP A 132 19.16 16.63 24.87
CA ASP A 132 20.07 17.44 25.65
C ASP A 132 20.65 18.57 24.78
N LYS A 133 20.46 19.80 25.26
CA LYS A 133 20.91 21.03 24.61
C LYS A 133 22.42 21.26 24.76
N SER A 134 23.10 20.58 25.68
CA SER A 134 24.56 20.71 25.84
C SER A 134 25.31 20.20 24.60
N HIS A 135 24.76 19.19 23.92
CA HIS A 135 25.26 18.62 22.66
C HIS A 135 24.93 19.46 21.41
N GLY A 136 24.32 20.64 21.58
CA GLY A 136 24.15 21.65 20.53
C GLY A 136 23.01 21.36 19.55
N ALA A 137 23.24 20.53 18.54
CA ALA A 137 22.22 20.19 17.54
C ALA A 137 21.46 18.92 17.94
N ILE A 138 20.16 18.82 17.59
CA ILE A 138 19.33 17.66 17.94
C ILE A 138 19.98 16.34 17.48
N HIS A 139 20.43 16.25 16.23
CA HIS A 139 21.12 15.04 15.74
C HIS A 139 22.43 14.72 16.48
N LYS A 140 23.11 15.71 17.07
CA LYS A 140 24.29 15.49 17.92
C LYS A 140 23.93 15.01 19.33
N SER A 141 22.76 15.39 19.85
CA SER A 141 22.21 14.79 21.08
C SER A 141 21.75 13.35 20.85
N ILE A 142 21.20 13.02 19.67
CA ILE A 142 20.88 11.63 19.29
C ILE A 142 22.16 10.81 19.17
N GLU A 143 23.16 11.35 18.44
CA GLU A 143 24.48 10.73 18.26
C GLU A 143 25.17 10.46 19.61
N ALA A 144 25.19 11.42 20.53
CA ALA A 144 25.76 11.22 21.86
C ALA A 144 24.98 10.21 22.72
N LEU A 145 23.65 10.22 22.65
CA LEU A 145 22.81 9.24 23.36
C LEU A 145 23.03 7.81 22.84
N ASP A 146 23.10 7.63 21.52
CA ASP A 146 23.38 6.33 20.91
C ASP A 146 24.81 5.88 21.19
N HIS A 147 25.80 6.76 21.09
CA HIS A 147 27.20 6.45 21.43
C HIS A 147 27.35 6.03 22.89
N MET A 148 26.66 6.68 23.83
CA MET A 148 26.60 6.22 25.24
C MET A 148 26.02 4.80 25.34
N GLY A 149 24.96 4.50 24.59
CA GLY A 149 24.40 3.15 24.52
C GLY A 149 25.37 2.13 23.92
N MET A 150 26.08 2.50 22.85
CA MET A 150 27.12 1.69 22.19
C MET A 150 28.30 1.40 23.13
N GLU A 151 28.83 2.42 23.82
CA GLU A 151 29.91 2.27 24.80
C GLU A 151 29.52 1.33 25.95
N ILE A 152 28.28 1.44 26.45
CA ILE A 152 27.76 0.54 27.49
C ILE A 152 27.61 -0.90 26.96
N ILE A 153 27.15 -1.09 25.72
CA ILE A 153 27.11 -2.41 25.07
C ILE A 153 28.53 -2.99 24.89
N GLU A 154 29.54 -2.18 24.56
CA GLU A 154 30.94 -2.64 24.46
C GLU A 154 31.52 -3.15 25.79
N THR A 155 30.95 -2.77 26.93
CA THR A 155 31.36 -3.34 28.24
C THR A 155 30.94 -4.79 28.46
N GLY A 156 30.02 -5.31 27.64
CA GLY A 156 29.43 -6.64 27.85
C GLY A 156 28.45 -6.74 29.04
N ASN A 157 28.14 -5.64 29.72
CA ASN A 157 27.36 -5.66 30.96
C ASN A 157 25.84 -5.44 30.74
N PRO A 158 24.99 -6.48 30.92
CA PRO A 158 23.54 -6.35 30.74
C PRO A 158 22.88 -5.46 31.80
N ASP A 159 23.41 -5.42 33.02
CA ASP A 159 22.84 -4.64 34.13
C ASP A 159 23.06 -3.13 33.91
N ALA A 160 24.23 -2.74 33.37
CA ALA A 160 24.52 -1.36 32.98
C ALA A 160 23.68 -0.91 31.77
N PHE A 161 23.52 -1.77 30.76
CA PHE A 161 22.66 -1.48 29.60
C PHE A 161 21.19 -1.31 30.01
N LYS A 162 20.72 -2.12 30.95
CA LYS A 162 19.38 -2.00 31.55
C LYS A 162 19.21 -0.70 32.33
N GLN A 163 20.20 -0.26 33.10
CA GLN A 163 20.15 1.05 33.79
C GLN A 163 20.04 2.20 32.79
N TYR A 164 20.86 2.20 31.74
CA TYR A 164 20.79 3.21 30.66
C TYR A 164 19.40 3.27 30.00
N LEU A 165 18.79 2.12 29.71
CA LEU A 165 17.42 2.07 29.16
C LEU A 165 16.36 2.58 30.14
N GLN A 166 16.59 2.48 31.45
CA GLN A 166 15.70 3.02 32.49
C GLN A 166 15.90 4.53 32.73
N GLU A 167 17.10 5.06 32.52
CA GLU A 167 17.45 6.46 32.75
C GLU A 167 17.10 7.36 31.55
N TYR A 168 17.26 6.85 30.33
CA TYR A 168 17.08 7.63 29.08
C TYR A 168 15.87 7.19 28.24
N GLU A 169 15.22 6.06 28.55
CA GLU A 169 14.09 5.49 27.79
C GLU A 169 14.35 5.29 26.28
N ASN A 170 15.61 5.13 25.85
CA ASN A 170 15.99 5.11 24.42
C ASN A 170 15.28 3.98 23.65
N THR A 171 14.72 4.35 22.48
CA THR A 171 13.86 3.54 21.61
C THR A 171 14.63 2.55 20.72
N ILE A 172 15.70 1.93 21.25
CA ILE A 172 16.48 0.88 20.59
C ILE A 172 15.59 -0.34 20.37
N CYS A 173 15.30 -0.69 19.11
CA CYS A 173 14.33 -1.74 18.79
C CYS A 173 14.79 -3.13 19.25
N GLY A 174 16.05 -3.49 18.98
CA GLY A 174 16.64 -4.78 19.39
C GLY A 174 17.15 -4.81 20.83
N ARG A 175 16.73 -3.90 21.72
CA ARG A 175 17.18 -3.86 23.13
C ARG A 175 16.99 -5.19 23.88
N HIS A 176 15.96 -5.96 23.56
CA HIS A 176 15.71 -7.28 24.16
C HIS A 176 16.67 -8.35 23.61
N PRO A 177 16.83 -8.52 22.27
CA PRO A 177 17.96 -9.25 21.66
C PRO A 177 19.35 -8.89 22.24
N ILE A 178 19.63 -7.60 22.43
CA ILE A 178 20.91 -7.12 22.99
C ILE A 178 21.02 -7.51 24.48
N SER A 179 19.96 -7.36 25.28
CA SER A 179 19.91 -7.81 26.68
C SER A 179 20.20 -9.31 26.83
N VAL A 180 19.64 -10.15 25.94
CA VAL A 180 19.94 -11.59 25.87
C VAL A 180 21.41 -11.82 25.51
N PHE A 181 21.93 -11.17 24.48
CA PHE A 181 23.33 -11.33 24.05
C PHE A 181 24.35 -10.89 25.11
N LEU A 182 24.13 -9.75 25.77
CA LEU A 182 24.94 -9.31 26.91
C LEU A 182 24.83 -10.30 28.09
N SER A 183 23.67 -10.93 28.29
CA SER A 183 23.49 -12.00 29.27
C SER A 183 24.21 -13.30 28.86
N MET A 184 24.36 -13.61 27.57
CA MET A 184 25.19 -14.72 27.10
C MET A 184 26.66 -14.48 27.42
N LEU A 185 27.16 -13.25 27.21
CA LEU A 185 28.54 -12.85 27.51
C LEU A 185 28.90 -12.93 29.00
N LYS A 186 27.89 -12.85 29.88
CA LYS A 186 28.01 -13.05 31.33
C LYS A 186 28.14 -14.53 31.74
N HIS A 187 27.86 -15.45 30.81
CA HIS A 187 27.72 -16.90 31.07
C HIS A 187 28.48 -17.80 30.07
N CYS A 188 29.26 -17.25 29.14
CA CYS A 188 30.12 -18.01 28.24
C CYS A 188 31.55 -18.16 28.81
N SER A 189 32.20 -19.25 28.46
CA SER A 189 33.59 -19.55 28.82
C SER A 189 34.57 -18.71 27.99
N THR A 190 34.17 -18.42 26.75
CA THR A 190 34.94 -17.71 25.74
C THR A 190 34.87 -16.21 26.01
N LYS A 191 36.03 -15.57 26.24
CA LYS A 191 36.10 -14.11 26.31
C LYS A 191 35.82 -13.53 24.93
N ILE A 192 34.86 -12.61 24.83
CA ILE A 192 34.47 -11.97 23.58
C ILE A 192 34.39 -10.45 23.81
N LYS A 193 34.99 -9.68 22.89
CA LYS A 193 34.98 -8.21 22.89
C LYS A 193 34.08 -7.70 21.78
N ILE A 194 33.04 -6.94 22.13
CA ILE A 194 32.22 -6.21 21.17
C ILE A 194 32.97 -4.94 20.75
N ARG A 195 32.94 -4.60 19.47
CA ARG A 195 33.30 -3.27 18.95
C ARG A 195 32.32 -2.81 17.88
N PHE A 196 31.82 -1.58 18.03
CA PHE A 196 31.08 -0.90 16.96
C PHE A 196 32.04 -0.44 15.86
N VAL A 197 31.67 -0.74 14.62
CA VAL A 197 32.45 -0.48 13.40
C VAL A 197 31.80 0.55 12.49
N ARG A 198 30.50 0.83 12.69
CA ARG A 198 29.77 1.87 11.94
C ARG A 198 28.62 2.44 12.78
N TYR A 199 28.39 3.75 12.63
CA TYR A 199 27.19 4.45 13.08
C TYR A 199 26.75 5.42 11.97
N GLU A 200 25.45 5.42 11.66
CA GLU A 200 24.81 6.32 10.70
C GLU A 200 23.41 6.72 11.21
N GLN A 201 22.85 7.81 10.69
CA GLN A 201 21.48 8.27 10.98
C GLN A 201 20.71 8.44 9.68
N SER A 202 19.42 8.07 9.65
CA SER A 202 18.58 8.25 8.47
C SER A 202 18.41 9.73 8.08
N SER A 203 18.41 10.65 9.05
CA SER A 203 18.52 12.08 8.81
C SER A 203 19.14 12.86 9.97
N GLN A 204 19.81 13.98 9.66
CA GLN A 204 20.29 14.94 10.65
C GLN A 204 19.17 15.88 11.10
N CYS A 205 18.42 15.49 12.14
CA CYS A 205 17.44 16.34 12.80
C CYS A 205 18.02 17.72 13.22
N LYS A 206 17.25 18.76 12.89
CA LYS A 206 17.51 20.19 13.12
C LYS A 206 16.31 20.91 13.75
N SER A 207 15.12 20.31 13.72
CA SER A 207 13.91 20.81 14.39
C SER A 207 13.18 19.72 15.17
N MET A 208 12.35 20.11 16.15
CA MET A 208 11.48 19.19 16.93
C MET A 208 10.29 18.62 16.12
N ARG A 209 10.20 18.92 14.81
CA ARG A 209 9.26 18.31 13.86
C ARG A 209 9.91 17.28 12.94
N ASP A 210 11.23 17.15 13.01
CA ASP A 210 11.98 16.20 12.22
C ASP A 210 11.88 14.81 12.88
N SER A 211 12.35 13.76 12.18
CA SER A 211 12.49 12.42 12.78
C SER A 211 13.68 11.69 12.17
N SER A 212 14.34 10.83 12.95
CA SER A 212 15.48 10.04 12.52
C SER A 212 15.41 8.63 13.10
N VAL A 213 16.04 7.69 12.42
CA VAL A 213 16.35 6.35 12.93
C VAL A 213 17.85 6.17 12.84
N SER A 214 18.47 5.74 13.93
CA SER A 214 19.90 5.47 14.00
C SER A 214 20.22 4.03 13.63
N TYR A 215 21.30 3.83 12.87
CA TYR A 215 21.78 2.54 12.40
C TYR A 215 23.21 2.32 12.90
N ALA A 216 23.42 1.37 13.80
CA ALA A 216 24.73 1.00 14.31
C ALA A 216 25.08 -0.44 13.93
N SER A 217 26.35 -0.70 13.62
CA SER A 217 26.87 -2.03 13.34
C SER A 217 28.06 -2.35 14.23
N ALA A 218 28.09 -3.55 14.80
CA ALA A 218 29.17 -4.04 15.64
C ALA A 218 29.60 -5.46 15.26
N ALA A 219 30.86 -5.78 15.51
CA ALA A 219 31.40 -7.13 15.48
C ALA A 219 31.85 -7.52 16.89
N ALA A 220 31.49 -8.72 17.33
CA ALA A 220 31.98 -9.31 18.57
C ALA A 220 33.03 -10.36 18.23
N LYS A 221 34.25 -10.17 18.74
CA LYS A 221 35.40 -11.03 18.43
C LYS A 221 35.84 -11.82 19.66
N VAL A 222 36.16 -13.10 19.45
CA VAL A 222 36.83 -13.94 20.44
C VAL A 222 38.18 -13.33 20.79
N ASP A 223 38.36 -13.06 22.08
CA ASP A 223 39.57 -12.49 22.66
C ASP A 223 40.52 -13.62 23.06
N THR A 224 41.09 -14.29 22.05
CA THR A 224 42.04 -15.40 22.26
C THR A 224 43.24 -14.96 23.10
N PRO A 225 43.44 -15.51 24.31
CA PRO A 225 44.73 -15.41 24.97
C PRO A 225 45.78 -16.16 24.14
N ALA A 226 47.05 -15.75 24.24
CA ALA A 226 48.12 -16.70 23.96
C ALA A 226 48.05 -17.84 25.00
N GLU A 227 48.21 -19.07 24.50
CA GLU A 227 48.35 -20.37 25.18
C GLU A 227 48.39 -20.37 26.73
N GLU A 228 47.42 -21.04 27.39
CA GLU A 228 47.66 -22.12 28.38
C GLU A 228 46.35 -22.75 28.95
N GLU A 229 46.45 -23.63 29.95
CA GLU A 229 45.69 -24.90 30.09
C GLU A 229 44.50 -24.96 31.10
N LYS A 230 43.43 -25.70 30.72
CA LYS A 230 42.71 -26.79 31.47
C LYS A 230 41.88 -26.62 32.79
N ASP A 231 40.65 -27.19 32.74
CA ASP A 231 40.08 -28.28 33.61
C ASP A 231 38.91 -28.01 34.64
N TRP A 232 38.12 -29.07 34.92
CA TRP A 232 37.05 -29.31 35.94
C TRP A 232 35.65 -28.62 35.81
N ILE A 233 34.54 -29.11 36.44
CA ILE A 233 33.79 -30.40 36.27
C ILE A 233 32.33 -30.35 36.87
N GLU A 234 31.35 -31.03 36.23
CA GLU A 234 29.97 -31.51 36.61
C GLU A 234 28.99 -30.82 37.65
N ARG A 235 27.67 -31.16 37.50
CA ARG A 235 26.53 -31.27 38.49
C ARG A 235 25.60 -30.05 38.70
N ILE A 236 24.28 -30.16 38.97
CA ILE A 236 23.25 -31.24 39.06
C ILE A 236 21.83 -30.60 38.98
N ILE A 237 20.75 -31.31 38.56
CA ILE A 237 19.35 -31.26 39.11
C ILE A 237 18.40 -32.28 38.42
N PRO A 238 17.32 -32.81 39.06
CA PRO A 238 16.61 -34.03 38.63
C PRO A 238 15.21 -33.85 37.96
N GLU A 239 14.67 -34.96 37.45
CA GLU A 239 13.64 -35.09 36.39
C GLU A 239 12.15 -35.12 36.87
N SER A 240 11.84 -34.80 38.13
CA SER A 240 10.62 -35.29 38.79
C SER A 240 9.31 -34.48 38.63
N ILE A 241 9.20 -33.54 37.68
CA ILE A 241 8.05 -32.59 37.59
C ILE A 241 7.26 -32.70 36.27
N LEU A 242 7.70 -33.50 35.29
CA LEU A 242 7.16 -33.47 33.92
C LEU A 242 5.72 -34.02 33.74
N SER A 243 5.20 -34.79 34.69
CA SER A 243 4.07 -35.71 34.45
C SER A 243 2.65 -35.11 34.59
N ALA A 244 2.49 -33.85 35.03
CA ALA A 244 1.20 -33.34 35.52
C ALA A 244 0.40 -32.41 34.58
N VAL A 245 0.99 -31.89 33.49
CA VAL A 245 0.45 -30.70 32.79
C VAL A 245 -0.17 -31.00 31.40
N ILE A 246 0.08 -32.18 30.84
CA ILE A 246 -0.12 -32.47 29.39
C ILE A 246 -1.61 -32.59 28.95
N LEU A 247 -2.59 -32.63 29.87
CA LEU A 247 -3.97 -33.03 29.54
C LEU A 247 -4.96 -31.89 29.17
N SER A 248 -4.53 -30.62 29.09
CA SER A 248 -5.47 -29.47 28.94
C SER A 248 -5.57 -28.88 27.51
N THR A 249 -4.49 -28.86 26.73
CA THR A 249 -4.32 -27.91 25.60
C THR A 249 -4.74 -28.42 24.20
N LYS A 250 -5.51 -29.51 24.09
CA LYS A 250 -5.88 -30.12 22.79
C LYS A 250 -7.14 -29.55 22.09
N LYS A 251 -7.67 -28.38 22.51
CA LYS A 251 -9.03 -27.93 22.10
C LYS A 251 -9.12 -26.68 21.19
N ALA A 252 -8.01 -26.08 20.76
CA ALA A 252 -8.00 -24.74 20.14
C ALA A 252 -7.61 -24.64 18.64
N LEU A 253 -7.25 -25.74 17.97
CA LEU A 253 -6.72 -25.72 16.58
C LEU A 253 -7.72 -26.24 15.54
N LYS A 254 -8.81 -25.50 15.25
CA LYS A 254 -9.89 -26.03 14.37
C LYS A 254 -10.60 -25.09 13.39
N MET A 255 -10.31 -23.78 13.36
CA MET A 255 -11.01 -22.82 12.46
C MET A 255 -9.98 -21.87 11.84
N VAL A 256 -9.53 -22.14 10.60
CA VAL A 256 -8.53 -21.34 9.87
C VAL A 256 -8.64 -21.53 8.34
N VAL A 257 -8.23 -20.50 7.60
CA VAL A 257 -7.81 -20.55 6.18
C VAL A 257 -6.51 -21.35 6.07
N LEU A 258 -6.42 -22.25 5.10
CA LEU A 258 -5.25 -23.12 4.89
C LEU A 258 -4.28 -22.52 3.86
N ALA A 259 -4.79 -21.96 2.76
CA ALA A 259 -3.99 -21.33 1.71
C ALA A 259 -4.79 -20.32 0.89
N ALA A 260 -4.13 -19.28 0.36
CA ALA A 260 -4.62 -18.40 -0.70
C ALA A 260 -3.83 -18.66 -1.99
N SER A 261 -4.49 -18.77 -3.14
CA SER A 261 -3.83 -19.09 -4.41
C SER A 261 -4.46 -18.37 -5.60
N ILE A 262 -3.64 -18.05 -6.59
CA ILE A 262 -4.07 -17.61 -7.93
C ILE A 262 -3.68 -18.72 -8.91
N ILE A 263 -4.66 -19.19 -9.68
CA ILE A 263 -4.49 -20.26 -10.67
C ILE A 263 -5.06 -19.85 -12.03
N SER A 264 -4.58 -20.48 -13.09
CA SER A 264 -5.19 -20.38 -14.42
C SER A 264 -6.52 -21.13 -14.49
N LYS A 265 -7.33 -20.86 -15.53
CA LYS A 265 -8.51 -21.66 -15.87
C LYS A 265 -8.21 -23.13 -16.21
N SER A 266 -6.95 -23.48 -16.49
CA SER A 266 -6.50 -24.87 -16.69
C SER A 266 -6.03 -25.57 -15.40
N GLY A 267 -6.05 -24.90 -14.25
CA GLY A 267 -5.64 -25.46 -12.95
C GLY A 267 -4.14 -25.34 -12.65
N LYS A 268 -3.37 -24.66 -13.50
CA LYS A 268 -1.96 -24.36 -13.26
C LYS A 268 -1.87 -23.34 -12.12
N ALA A 269 -1.15 -23.68 -11.06
CA ALA A 269 -0.84 -22.73 -9.99
C ALA A 269 0.13 -21.66 -10.51
N LEU A 270 -0.21 -20.39 -10.31
CA LEU A 270 0.65 -19.24 -10.62
C LEU A 270 1.30 -18.69 -9.36
N VAL A 271 0.48 -18.55 -8.30
CA VAL A 271 0.89 -18.16 -6.95
C VAL A 271 0.10 -19.00 -5.96
N SER A 272 0.73 -19.50 -4.89
CA SER A 272 0.04 -20.15 -3.78
C SER A 272 0.79 -19.89 -2.49
N ARG A 273 0.13 -19.26 -1.53
CA ARG A 273 0.64 -18.97 -0.18
C ARG A 273 -0.16 -19.80 0.82
N GLN A 274 0.54 -20.63 1.59
CA GLN A 274 -0.05 -21.50 2.62
C GLN A 274 0.15 -20.85 3.99
N PHE A 275 -0.90 -20.86 4.82
CA PHE A 275 -0.92 -20.30 6.17
C PHE A 275 -0.97 -21.39 7.27
N VAL A 276 -1.09 -22.65 6.84
CA VAL A 276 -1.11 -23.84 7.69
C VAL A 276 -0.28 -24.93 7.01
N ASP A 277 0.50 -25.70 7.78
CA ASP A 277 1.40 -26.73 7.26
C ASP A 277 0.70 -27.72 6.33
N MET A 278 1.18 -27.77 5.09
CA MET A 278 0.78 -28.77 4.10
C MET A 278 1.93 -29.09 3.16
N SER A 279 2.09 -30.37 2.81
CA SER A 279 3.12 -30.76 1.85
C SER A 279 2.83 -30.22 0.45
N ARG A 280 3.88 -29.93 -0.32
CA ARG A 280 3.80 -29.46 -1.71
C ARG A 280 2.85 -30.33 -2.56
N ILE A 281 3.00 -31.65 -2.46
CA ILE A 281 2.16 -32.65 -3.14
C ILE A 281 0.66 -32.47 -2.80
N ARG A 282 0.34 -32.12 -1.55
CA ARG A 282 -1.05 -31.90 -1.11
C ARG A 282 -1.63 -30.60 -1.69
N ILE A 283 -0.88 -29.50 -1.71
CA ILE A 283 -1.39 -28.26 -2.30
C ILE A 283 -1.50 -28.37 -3.83
N GLU A 284 -0.50 -28.92 -4.52
CA GLU A 284 -0.56 -29.17 -5.97
C GLU A 284 -1.74 -30.09 -6.33
N GLY A 285 -1.99 -31.16 -5.55
CA GLY A 285 -3.12 -32.06 -5.75
C GLY A 285 -4.50 -31.40 -5.55
N LEU A 286 -4.64 -30.51 -4.56
CA LEU A 286 -5.88 -29.76 -4.33
C LEU A 286 -6.13 -28.72 -5.44
N LEU A 287 -5.09 -27.98 -5.84
CA LEU A 287 -5.20 -26.99 -6.92
C LEU A 287 -5.50 -27.65 -8.28
N ALA A 288 -4.87 -28.79 -8.59
CA ALA A 288 -5.14 -29.55 -9.83
C ALA A 288 -6.51 -30.25 -9.85
N ALA A 289 -7.15 -30.46 -8.69
CA ALA A 289 -8.51 -30.96 -8.60
C ALA A 289 -9.56 -29.85 -8.85
N PHE A 290 -9.30 -28.61 -8.41
CA PHE A 290 -10.26 -27.52 -8.39
C PHE A 290 -11.03 -27.26 -9.70
N PRO A 291 -10.41 -27.17 -10.90
CA PRO A 291 -11.17 -26.90 -12.14
C PRO A 291 -12.22 -27.97 -12.46
N LYS A 292 -11.96 -29.22 -12.07
CA LYS A 292 -12.86 -30.37 -12.26
C LYS A 292 -14.06 -30.32 -11.29
N LEU A 293 -13.94 -29.58 -10.20
CA LEU A 293 -14.97 -29.43 -9.16
C LEU A 293 -15.91 -28.24 -9.43
N VAL A 294 -15.41 -27.18 -10.08
CA VAL A 294 -16.22 -26.01 -10.48
C VAL A 294 -17.11 -26.35 -11.68
N GLY A 295 -16.54 -26.97 -12.71
CA GLY A 295 -17.25 -27.33 -13.94
C GLY A 295 -17.65 -26.12 -14.81
N THR A 296 -18.05 -26.41 -16.04
CA THR A 296 -18.58 -25.40 -16.97
C THR A 296 -20.06 -25.12 -16.67
N GLY A 297 -20.38 -23.92 -16.17
CA GLY A 297 -21.76 -23.42 -16.09
C GLY A 297 -22.35 -23.18 -14.70
N LYS A 298 -21.61 -23.39 -13.60
CA LYS A 298 -22.08 -23.06 -12.24
C LYS A 298 -21.14 -22.10 -11.52
N GLN A 299 -21.59 -20.86 -11.34
CA GLN A 299 -20.90 -19.89 -10.49
C GLN A 299 -21.29 -20.09 -9.03
N HIS A 300 -20.62 -21.02 -8.35
CA HIS A 300 -20.64 -21.08 -6.90
C HIS A 300 -19.58 -20.12 -6.33
N THR A 301 -19.83 -19.48 -5.19
CA THR A 301 -18.81 -18.70 -4.46
C THR A 301 -17.90 -19.58 -3.60
N TYR A 302 -18.32 -20.83 -3.35
CA TYR A 302 -17.53 -21.85 -2.70
C TYR A 302 -17.94 -23.26 -3.18
N VAL A 303 -17.01 -24.21 -3.11
CA VAL A 303 -17.24 -25.64 -3.37
C VAL A 303 -16.64 -26.45 -2.23
N GLU A 304 -17.39 -27.39 -1.67
CA GLU A 304 -16.88 -28.31 -0.65
C GLU A 304 -16.53 -29.68 -1.25
N THR A 305 -15.37 -30.21 -0.86
CA THR A 305 -14.98 -31.61 -1.06
C THR A 305 -15.19 -32.39 0.23
N GLU A 306 -14.76 -33.65 0.31
CA GLU A 306 -14.75 -34.38 1.58
C GLU A 306 -13.92 -33.67 2.66
N ASN A 307 -12.73 -33.17 2.30
CA ASN A 307 -11.69 -32.77 3.25
C ASN A 307 -11.48 -31.24 3.38
N VAL A 308 -11.80 -30.44 2.36
CA VAL A 308 -11.62 -28.97 2.37
C VAL A 308 -12.76 -28.25 1.65
N ARG A 309 -12.98 -26.98 2.04
CA ARG A 309 -13.77 -25.99 1.31
C ARG A 309 -12.83 -25.18 0.41
N TYR A 310 -13.25 -24.89 -0.80
CA TYR A 310 -12.63 -23.88 -1.67
C TYR A 310 -13.59 -22.69 -1.72
N VAL A 311 -13.14 -21.48 -1.40
CA VAL A 311 -13.92 -20.24 -1.52
C VAL A 311 -13.24 -19.40 -2.59
N TYR A 312 -13.91 -19.05 -3.68
CA TYR A 312 -13.23 -18.53 -4.87
C TYR A 312 -13.98 -17.44 -5.63
N GLN A 313 -13.23 -16.65 -6.39
CA GLN A 313 -13.73 -15.59 -7.26
C GLN A 313 -12.95 -15.63 -8.59
N PRO A 314 -13.62 -15.62 -9.76
CA PRO A 314 -12.94 -15.43 -11.03
C PRO A 314 -12.39 -14.00 -11.13
N ILE A 315 -11.17 -13.86 -11.64
CA ILE A 315 -10.52 -12.58 -11.93
C ILE A 315 -9.99 -12.67 -13.37
N GLU A 316 -10.70 -12.06 -14.31
CA GLU A 316 -10.42 -12.09 -15.76
C GLU A 316 -10.11 -13.49 -16.32
N GLY A 317 -8.85 -13.77 -16.64
CA GLY A 317 -8.35 -15.06 -17.16
C GLY A 317 -8.13 -16.14 -16.10
N LEU A 318 -8.21 -15.79 -14.83
CA LEU A 318 -7.71 -16.55 -13.68
C LEU A 318 -8.80 -16.82 -12.63
N TYR A 319 -8.47 -17.65 -11.64
CA TYR A 319 -9.23 -17.81 -10.41
C TYR A 319 -8.36 -17.45 -9.20
N LEU A 320 -8.88 -16.56 -8.35
CA LEU A 320 -8.39 -16.37 -6.98
C LEU A 320 -9.20 -17.28 -6.06
N LEU A 321 -8.52 -18.08 -5.24
CA LEU A 321 -9.15 -19.02 -4.33
C LEU A 321 -8.50 -19.00 -2.93
N LEU A 322 -9.33 -19.26 -1.92
CA LEU A 322 -8.93 -19.67 -0.59
C LEU A 322 -9.27 -21.15 -0.42
N ILE A 323 -8.35 -21.94 0.12
CA ILE A 323 -8.64 -23.28 0.63
C ILE A 323 -8.83 -23.16 2.14
N THR A 324 -9.97 -23.60 2.67
CA THR A 324 -10.34 -23.45 4.09
C THR A 324 -10.87 -24.76 4.66
N ASN A 325 -10.88 -24.89 5.98
CA ASN A 325 -11.48 -26.04 6.66
C ASN A 325 -13.01 -25.92 6.59
N LYS A 326 -13.78 -27.02 6.47
CA LYS A 326 -15.26 -26.98 6.62
C LYS A 326 -15.72 -26.30 7.91
N GLN A 327 -14.89 -26.36 8.95
CA GLN A 327 -15.13 -25.73 10.26
C GLN A 327 -14.72 -24.24 10.34
N SER A 328 -14.17 -23.64 9.28
CA SER A 328 -13.95 -22.18 9.24
C SER A 328 -15.26 -21.40 9.06
N ASN A 329 -15.24 -20.15 9.49
CA ASN A 329 -16.33 -19.19 9.34
C ASN A 329 -16.40 -18.71 7.88
N ILE A 330 -17.31 -19.28 7.09
CA ILE A 330 -17.44 -18.98 5.65
C ILE A 330 -17.69 -17.48 5.34
N LEU A 331 -18.29 -16.72 6.26
CA LEU A 331 -18.48 -15.28 6.09
C LEU A 331 -17.16 -14.51 6.17
N GLU A 332 -16.25 -14.96 7.03
CA GLU A 332 -14.91 -14.41 7.21
C GLU A 332 -13.96 -14.88 6.10
N ASP A 333 -14.07 -16.14 5.66
CA ASP A 333 -13.41 -16.63 4.43
C ASP A 333 -13.80 -15.73 3.22
N LEU A 334 -15.10 -15.46 3.04
CA LEU A 334 -15.59 -14.60 1.95
C LEU A 334 -15.15 -13.14 2.10
N ASP A 335 -15.15 -12.58 3.31
CA ASP A 335 -14.65 -11.21 3.57
C ASP A 335 -13.12 -11.11 3.52
N THR A 336 -12.40 -12.23 3.56
CA THR A 336 -10.96 -12.34 3.27
C THR A 336 -10.74 -12.36 1.76
N LEU A 337 -11.48 -13.20 1.03
CA LEU A 337 -11.43 -13.25 -0.43
C LEU A 337 -11.76 -11.90 -1.07
N ARG A 338 -12.73 -11.16 -0.52
CA ARG A 338 -13.10 -9.77 -0.92
C ARG A 338 -12.04 -8.70 -0.61
N LEU A 339 -11.08 -8.99 0.27
CA LEU A 339 -9.91 -8.14 0.51
C LEU A 339 -8.83 -8.49 -0.51
N LEU A 340 -8.51 -9.78 -0.65
CA LEU A 340 -7.52 -10.26 -1.63
C LEU A 340 -7.89 -9.89 -3.07
N SER A 341 -9.17 -10.00 -3.48
CA SER A 341 -9.60 -9.63 -4.84
C SER A 341 -9.53 -8.13 -5.16
N LYS A 342 -9.28 -7.29 -4.15
CA LYS A 342 -8.95 -5.86 -4.33
C LYS A 342 -7.45 -5.58 -4.24
N LEU A 343 -6.69 -6.44 -3.58
CA LEU A 343 -5.23 -6.36 -3.52
C LEU A 343 -4.59 -6.82 -4.84
N VAL A 344 -5.07 -7.92 -5.44
CA VAL A 344 -4.46 -8.48 -6.66
C VAL A 344 -4.32 -7.45 -7.81
N PRO A 345 -5.34 -6.61 -8.14
CA PRO A 345 -5.20 -5.59 -9.18
C PRO A 345 -4.34 -4.38 -8.81
N GLU A 346 -4.12 -4.10 -7.52
CA GLU A 346 -3.26 -2.99 -7.05
C GLU A 346 -1.77 -3.31 -7.22
N TYR A 347 -1.38 -4.59 -7.06
CA TYR A 347 0.00 -5.06 -7.22
C TYR A 347 0.28 -5.68 -8.59
N SER A 348 -0.74 -6.20 -9.28
CA SER A 348 -0.61 -6.77 -10.64
C SER A 348 -1.45 -5.99 -11.65
N PRO A 349 -0.88 -4.99 -12.35
CA PRO A 349 -1.56 -4.21 -13.38
C PRO A 349 -1.97 -5.01 -14.63
N SER A 350 -1.53 -6.26 -14.73
CA SER A 350 -1.98 -7.23 -15.72
C SER A 350 -2.39 -8.51 -14.99
N LEU A 351 -3.58 -9.01 -15.31
CA LEU A 351 -4.26 -10.11 -14.62
C LEU A 351 -4.24 -11.41 -15.46
N ASP A 352 -3.14 -11.57 -16.21
CA ASP A 352 -2.80 -12.73 -17.03
C ASP A 352 -1.76 -13.62 -16.33
N GLU A 353 -1.34 -14.72 -16.97
CA GLU A 353 -0.34 -15.62 -16.39
C GLU A 353 1.04 -14.96 -16.25
N GLU A 354 1.47 -14.08 -17.17
CA GLU A 354 2.78 -13.43 -17.11
C GLU A 354 2.80 -12.32 -16.05
N GLY A 355 1.78 -11.45 -16.02
CA GLY A 355 1.64 -10.38 -15.05
C GLY A 355 1.66 -10.88 -13.61
N VAL A 356 0.82 -11.87 -13.29
CA VAL A 356 0.73 -12.44 -11.93
C VAL A 356 2.00 -13.19 -11.53
N CYS A 357 2.66 -13.93 -12.43
CA CYS A 357 3.94 -14.56 -12.10
C CYS A 357 5.09 -13.55 -11.93
N LYS A 358 5.03 -12.40 -12.60
CA LYS A 358 6.01 -11.31 -12.49
C LYS A 358 5.88 -10.51 -11.19
N THR A 359 4.67 -10.43 -10.63
CA THR A 359 4.34 -9.70 -9.38
C THR A 359 4.15 -10.64 -8.17
N ALA A 360 4.44 -11.94 -8.34
CA ALA A 360 4.16 -13.00 -7.37
C ALA A 360 4.66 -12.73 -5.94
N PHE A 361 5.84 -12.12 -5.78
CA PHE A 361 6.38 -11.79 -4.45
C PHE A 361 5.59 -10.65 -3.76
N GLU A 362 5.29 -9.58 -4.49
CA GLU A 362 4.45 -8.47 -4.00
C GLU A 362 3.06 -8.99 -3.58
N LEU A 363 2.48 -9.89 -4.38
CA LEU A 363 1.21 -10.55 -4.08
C LEU A 363 1.29 -11.45 -2.84
N ILE A 364 2.39 -12.15 -2.61
CA ILE A 364 2.60 -12.96 -1.39
C ILE A 364 2.71 -12.06 -0.16
N PHE A 365 3.49 -10.97 -0.21
CA PHE A 365 3.58 -10.03 0.91
C PHE A 365 2.24 -9.36 1.21
N ALA A 366 1.49 -8.94 0.18
CA ALA A 366 0.14 -8.40 0.33
C ALA A 366 -0.88 -9.42 0.87
N PHE A 367 -0.65 -10.72 0.67
CA PHE A 367 -1.49 -11.78 1.23
C PHE A 367 -1.14 -12.08 2.70
N ASP A 368 0.14 -12.01 3.07
CA ASP A 368 0.60 -12.19 4.46
C ASP A 368 0.17 -11.02 5.36
N GLU A 369 0.23 -9.78 4.88
CA GLU A 369 -0.33 -8.60 5.58
C GLU A 369 -1.86 -8.65 5.73
N ALA A 370 -2.55 -9.48 4.95
CA ALA A 370 -4.01 -9.64 4.99
C ALA A 370 -4.48 -10.88 5.79
N ILE A 371 -3.62 -11.89 5.99
CA ILE A 371 -3.97 -13.18 6.58
C ILE A 371 -2.87 -13.66 7.53
N SER A 372 -3.13 -13.63 8.84
CA SER A 372 -2.20 -14.03 9.89
C SER A 372 -2.59 -15.40 10.48
N LEU A 373 -1.70 -16.40 10.33
CA LEU A 373 -1.90 -17.78 10.82
C LEU A 373 -3.25 -18.41 10.37
N GLY A 374 -3.74 -18.02 9.20
CA GLY A 374 -5.02 -18.48 8.65
C GLY A 374 -6.26 -17.75 9.19
N ASN A 375 -6.09 -16.64 9.89
CA ASN A 375 -7.16 -15.76 10.35
C ASN A 375 -7.10 -14.45 9.56
N LYS A 376 -8.23 -13.75 9.41
CA LYS A 376 -8.26 -12.49 8.67
C LYS A 376 -7.75 -11.32 9.52
N GLU A 377 -6.81 -10.54 8.98
CA GLU A 377 -6.41 -9.27 9.60
C GLU A 377 -7.39 -8.13 9.27
N ASN A 378 -7.61 -7.22 10.24
CA ASN A 378 -8.58 -6.13 10.10
C ASN A 378 -7.97 -4.89 9.43
N VAL A 379 -7.39 -5.09 8.24
CA VAL A 379 -6.65 -4.08 7.47
C VAL A 379 -7.40 -3.65 6.20
N THR A 380 -7.14 -2.42 5.76
CA THR A 380 -7.61 -1.92 4.46
C THR A 380 -6.55 -2.07 3.37
N VAL A 381 -6.97 -2.06 2.10
CA VAL A 381 -6.09 -2.12 0.92
C VAL A 381 -5.00 -1.04 0.96
N GLN A 382 -5.33 0.17 1.40
CA GLN A 382 -4.37 1.28 1.53
C GLN A 382 -3.35 1.06 2.66
N GLN A 383 -3.75 0.43 3.77
CA GLN A 383 -2.82 0.08 4.85
C GLN A 383 -1.87 -1.03 4.41
N VAL A 384 -2.37 -2.11 3.81
CA VAL A 384 -1.53 -3.18 3.24
C VAL A 384 -0.53 -2.61 2.24
N LYS A 385 -0.97 -1.69 1.37
CA LYS A 385 -0.09 -0.97 0.43
C LYS A 385 0.99 -0.17 1.14
N GLN A 386 0.63 0.61 2.16
CA GLN A 386 1.59 1.37 2.97
C GLN A 386 2.59 0.47 3.72
N TYR A 387 2.17 -0.73 4.15
CA TYR A 387 3.03 -1.69 4.84
C TYR A 387 4.00 -2.38 3.85
N CYS A 388 3.53 -2.86 2.70
CA CYS A 388 4.37 -3.50 1.68
C CYS A 388 5.31 -2.53 0.95
N GLU A 389 4.87 -1.30 0.61
CA GLU A 389 5.73 -0.31 -0.06
C GLU A 389 6.88 0.18 0.84
N MET A 390 6.71 0.10 2.17
CA MET A 390 7.61 0.63 3.20
C MET A 390 8.01 2.12 3.03
N GLU A 391 7.38 2.86 2.10
CA GLU A 391 7.75 4.23 1.78
C GLU A 391 7.26 5.22 2.86
N SER A 392 8.22 5.93 3.48
CA SER A 392 7.88 7.11 4.26
C SER A 392 7.55 8.27 3.31
N HIS A 393 6.26 8.59 3.16
CA HIS A 393 5.79 9.76 2.41
C HIS A 393 6.50 11.07 2.81
N GLU A 394 6.83 11.22 4.10
CA GLU A 394 7.58 12.37 4.64
C GLU A 394 9.01 12.43 4.09
N GLU A 395 9.67 11.28 3.91
CA GLU A 395 11.01 11.21 3.34
C GLU A 395 11.00 11.53 1.84
N LYS A 396 9.94 11.13 1.12
CA LYS A 396 9.70 11.49 -0.29
C LYS A 396 9.51 13.01 -0.44
N ALA A 397 8.75 13.63 0.46
CA ALA A 397 8.62 15.09 0.57
C ALA A 397 9.93 15.78 0.98
N HIS A 398 10.73 15.19 1.89
CA HIS A 398 12.02 15.73 2.30
C HIS A 398 13.06 15.68 1.16
N LYS A 399 13.11 14.58 0.38
CA LYS A 399 13.94 14.47 -0.83
C LYS A 399 13.56 15.54 -1.86
N LEU A 400 12.26 15.76 -2.10
CA LEU A 400 11.76 16.85 -2.95
C LEU A 400 12.16 18.24 -2.43
N MET A 401 12.00 18.51 -1.13
CA MET A 401 12.41 19.78 -0.53
C MET A 401 13.92 20.00 -0.63
N MET A 402 14.74 18.97 -0.37
CA MET A 402 16.20 19.07 -0.47
C MET A 402 16.64 19.32 -1.92
N GLN A 403 16.02 18.64 -2.90
CA GLN A 403 16.27 18.86 -4.33
C GLN A 403 15.92 20.29 -4.74
N SER A 404 14.78 20.83 -4.27
CA SER A 404 14.41 22.24 -4.49
C SER A 404 15.46 23.20 -3.90
N LYS A 405 15.90 22.96 -2.67
CA LYS A 405 16.88 23.80 -1.95
C LYS A 405 18.27 23.78 -2.61
N ILE A 406 18.66 22.63 -3.19
CA ILE A 406 19.88 22.49 -4.02
C ILE A 406 19.75 23.33 -5.30
N ASN A 407 18.60 23.30 -5.96
CA ASN A 407 18.35 24.10 -7.17
C ASN A 407 18.35 25.62 -6.87
N GLU A 408 17.68 26.07 -5.80
CA GLU A 408 17.73 27.46 -5.34
C GLU A 408 19.16 27.91 -5.06
N THR A 409 19.93 27.09 -4.33
CA THR A 409 21.34 27.37 -4.01
C THR A 409 22.18 27.50 -5.28
N ARG A 410 21.94 26.62 -6.27
CA ARG A 410 22.64 26.63 -7.57
C ARG A 410 22.35 27.90 -8.38
N ASP A 411 21.11 28.39 -8.37
CA ASP A 411 20.76 29.63 -9.06
C ASP A 411 21.20 30.90 -8.31
N VAL A 412 21.27 30.87 -6.97
CA VAL A 412 21.95 31.93 -6.19
C VAL A 412 23.45 31.96 -6.50
N MET A 413 24.10 30.80 -6.63
CA MET A 413 25.51 30.72 -7.03
C MET A 413 25.73 31.26 -8.46
N LYS A 414 24.87 30.90 -9.44
CA LYS A 414 24.93 31.50 -10.79
C LYS A 414 24.80 33.02 -10.77
N LYS A 415 23.85 33.56 -9.99
CA LYS A 415 23.65 35.02 -9.86
C LYS A 415 24.89 35.70 -9.28
N LYS A 416 25.44 35.18 -8.18
CA LYS A 416 26.67 35.71 -7.57
C LYS A 416 27.90 35.62 -8.48
N ALA A 417 28.03 34.54 -9.27
CA ALA A 417 29.08 34.43 -10.27
C ALA A 417 28.95 35.52 -11.35
N SER A 418 27.74 35.72 -11.90
CA SER A 418 27.47 36.77 -12.87
C SER A 418 27.69 38.18 -12.32
N GLU A 419 27.44 38.41 -11.03
CA GLU A 419 27.74 39.69 -10.35
C GLU A 419 29.25 39.89 -10.15
N LEU A 420 29.99 38.85 -9.76
CA LEU A 420 31.45 38.89 -9.60
C LEU A 420 32.19 39.15 -10.91
N ASP A 421 31.79 38.50 -12.01
CA ASP A 421 32.42 38.73 -13.31
C ASP A 421 32.04 40.11 -13.88
N LYS A 422 30.84 40.61 -13.58
CA LYS A 422 30.47 42.00 -13.88
C LYS A 422 31.31 43.01 -13.08
N MET A 423 31.52 42.77 -11.78
CA MET A 423 32.42 43.60 -10.95
C MET A 423 33.87 43.55 -11.42
N ARG A 424 34.35 42.40 -11.92
CA ARG A 424 35.69 42.30 -12.57
C ARG A 424 35.76 43.14 -13.85
N MET A 425 34.72 43.08 -14.70
CA MET A 425 34.62 43.87 -15.93
C MET A 425 34.50 45.39 -15.66
N GLU A 426 33.94 45.79 -14.52
CA GLU A 426 33.87 47.20 -14.09
C GLU A 426 35.19 47.66 -13.45
N ARG A 427 35.82 46.84 -12.59
CA ARG A 427 37.13 47.15 -11.98
C ARG A 427 38.24 47.26 -13.04
N GLY A 428 38.22 46.41 -14.07
CA GLY A 428 39.14 46.47 -15.21
C GLY A 428 39.03 47.73 -16.09
N LYS A 429 38.12 48.67 -15.79
CA LYS A 429 38.01 49.97 -16.49
C LYS A 429 38.65 51.15 -15.75
N LEU A 430 39.05 50.99 -14.48
CA LEU A 430 39.65 52.08 -13.70
C LEU A 430 41.19 52.15 -13.80
N ASP A 431 41.88 51.05 -14.08
CA ASP A 431 43.35 51.02 -14.20
C ASP A 431 43.86 51.51 -15.57
N LYS A 432 43.60 52.79 -15.90
CA LYS A 432 44.25 53.50 -17.02
C LYS A 432 44.65 54.95 -16.67
N GLY A 433 45.75 55.06 -15.92
CA GLY A 433 46.47 56.31 -15.62
C GLY A 433 46.29 56.81 -14.18
N GLY A 434 47.33 57.26 -13.47
CA GLY A 434 48.76 57.33 -13.83
C GLY A 434 49.66 57.82 -12.68
N TYR A 435 50.98 57.80 -12.93
CA TYR A 435 52.11 58.28 -12.09
C TYR A 435 51.89 59.67 -11.40
N SER A 436 52.57 60.08 -10.30
CA SER A 436 53.87 59.63 -9.75
C SER A 436 54.16 60.07 -8.27
N SER A 437 55.20 59.45 -7.68
CA SER A 437 56.28 60.00 -6.81
C SER A 437 56.07 60.57 -5.37
N ILE A 438 56.90 60.01 -4.44
CA ILE A 438 57.81 60.65 -3.45
C ILE A 438 57.43 60.83 -1.94
N SER A 439 58.34 60.32 -1.09
CA SER A 439 58.66 60.59 0.35
C SER A 439 57.63 60.33 1.47
N GLY A 440 58.09 59.67 2.55
CA GLY A 440 57.39 59.50 3.85
C GLY A 440 57.93 60.46 4.95
N PRO A 441 58.04 60.07 6.26
CA PRO A 441 58.05 58.71 6.82
C PRO A 441 57.28 58.48 8.16
N ARG A 442 57.33 57.22 8.67
CA ARG A 442 56.94 56.73 10.03
C ARG A 442 55.41 56.64 10.28
N VAL A 443 54.89 55.71 11.10
CA VAL A 443 55.51 54.69 12.00
C VAL A 443 54.60 53.44 12.14
N ILE A 444 55.20 52.24 12.35
CA ILE A 444 54.71 50.97 13.00
C ILE A 444 53.20 50.62 12.82
N GLU A 445 52.79 49.44 12.31
CA GLU A 445 53.17 48.12 12.85
C GLU A 445 53.16 46.92 11.88
N LYS A 446 54.05 45.95 12.18
CA LYS A 446 54.16 44.53 11.78
C LYS A 446 53.17 43.95 10.74
N THR A 447 53.71 43.51 9.60
CA THR A 447 53.82 42.06 9.24
C THR A 447 54.86 41.88 8.14
N PHE A 448 55.84 41.00 8.36
CA PHE A 448 56.77 40.42 7.37
C PHE A 448 56.47 38.88 7.37
N ASN A 449 56.53 38.10 6.28
CA ASN A 449 57.58 37.84 5.26
C ASN A 449 58.89 37.24 5.83
N ASP A 450 59.65 36.39 5.12
CA ASP A 450 59.40 35.73 3.83
C ASP A 450 59.19 34.20 4.02
N MET A 451 60.04 33.18 3.81
CA MET A 451 61.20 32.86 2.94
C MET A 451 61.47 31.33 3.08
N SER A 452 61.99 30.52 2.15
CA SER A 452 61.96 30.38 0.67
C SER A 452 62.63 29.01 0.34
N ILE A 453 63.09 28.74 -0.91
CA ILE A 453 64.10 27.70 -1.29
C ILE A 453 63.66 26.21 -1.16
N THR A 454 63.85 25.26 -2.10
CA THR A 454 64.47 25.14 -3.46
C THR A 454 63.79 23.95 -4.19
N GLY A 455 63.95 23.66 -5.49
CA GLY A 455 64.74 24.35 -6.53
C GLY A 455 65.66 23.43 -7.38
N SER A 456 65.11 22.52 -8.18
CA SER A 456 65.77 21.88 -9.36
C SER A 456 64.74 21.06 -10.17
N GLY A 457 64.84 20.91 -11.50
CA GLY A 457 65.72 21.58 -12.47
C GLY A 457 65.37 21.22 -13.93
N PHE A 458 65.78 22.09 -14.88
CA PHE A 458 65.95 21.94 -16.35
C PHE A 458 64.93 21.12 -17.22
N GLY A 459 64.46 21.62 -18.37
CA GLY A 459 64.84 22.88 -19.03
C GLY A 459 64.12 23.21 -20.36
N SER A 460 64.49 24.39 -20.88
CA SER A 460 64.01 25.15 -22.05
C SER A 460 63.67 24.39 -23.35
N GLY A 461 62.74 24.93 -24.17
CA GLY A 461 62.57 24.52 -25.58
C GLY A 461 61.35 25.04 -26.35
N SER A 462 61.24 26.36 -26.61
CA SER A 462 60.22 26.90 -27.55
C SER A 462 60.75 26.92 -28.99
N GLY A 463 60.04 26.35 -29.98
CA GLY A 463 60.48 26.46 -31.39
C GLY A 463 59.69 25.67 -32.45
N LEU A 464 58.60 26.25 -32.94
CA LEU A 464 58.18 26.32 -34.36
C LEU A 464 58.57 25.18 -35.36
N GLY A 465 57.55 24.50 -35.92
CA GLY A 465 57.45 24.37 -37.39
C GLY A 465 57.44 22.98 -38.08
N GLY A 466 56.24 22.57 -38.52
CA GLY A 466 56.01 22.13 -39.91
C GLY A 466 56.16 20.63 -40.30
N LEU A 467 55.37 20.26 -41.33
CA LEU A 467 55.35 18.98 -42.07
C LEU A 467 54.85 17.75 -41.27
N GLY A 468 54.06 16.83 -41.84
CA GLY A 468 53.43 16.80 -43.17
C GLY A 468 52.71 15.47 -43.45
N MET A 469 51.91 15.43 -44.53
CA MET A 469 51.05 14.32 -45.01
C MET A 469 49.76 14.10 -44.19
N ASP A 470 48.52 14.26 -44.70
CA ASP A 470 47.85 13.94 -46.00
C ASP A 470 47.37 12.48 -46.08
N MET A 471 46.21 12.11 -46.67
CA MET A 471 44.95 12.79 -47.08
C MET A 471 43.93 11.63 -47.31
N ASP A 472 42.61 11.73 -47.06
CA ASP A 472 41.49 12.09 -47.98
C ASP A 472 40.23 11.32 -47.46
N SER A 473 38.94 11.60 -47.76
CA SER A 473 38.37 12.49 -48.77
C SER A 473 36.93 12.98 -48.45
N PHE A 474 36.64 14.25 -48.80
CA PHE A 474 35.43 14.81 -49.47
C PHE A 474 33.98 14.39 -49.06
N ALA A 475 32.93 15.27 -49.08
CA ALA A 475 32.87 16.73 -49.25
C ALA A 475 31.48 17.40 -48.93
N SER A 476 31.56 18.72 -48.68
CA SER A 476 30.66 19.82 -49.13
C SER A 476 29.19 20.05 -48.66
N LYS A 477 29.03 21.22 -48.00
CA LYS A 477 27.89 22.19 -47.91
C LYS A 477 27.35 22.67 -49.29
N PRO A 478 26.23 23.46 -49.44
CA PRO A 478 25.71 24.60 -48.64
C PRO A 478 24.16 24.60 -48.43
N LYS A 479 23.39 25.63 -48.00
CA LYS A 479 23.48 27.10 -47.68
C LYS A 479 22.71 27.38 -46.34
N GLY A 480 22.60 28.58 -45.74
CA GLY A 480 23.25 29.89 -45.98
C GLY A 480 22.30 31.10 -46.23
N GLY A 481 21.86 31.85 -45.19
CA GLY A 481 21.15 33.14 -45.35
C GLY A 481 20.54 33.78 -44.08
N ARG A 482 20.89 35.05 -43.79
CA ARG A 482 20.25 36.02 -42.84
C ARG A 482 20.68 37.43 -43.30
N PRO A 483 19.81 38.47 -43.29
CA PRO A 483 19.75 39.44 -42.18
C PRO A 483 18.31 40.05 -42.07
N SER A 484 17.97 41.21 -41.48
CA SER A 484 18.64 42.21 -40.62
C SER A 484 17.58 43.00 -39.82
N ALA A 485 17.87 43.40 -38.57
CA ALA A 485 17.32 44.58 -37.86
C ALA A 485 17.95 44.68 -36.46
N ALA A 486 18.01 45.87 -35.85
CA ALA A 486 18.70 46.09 -34.57
C ALA A 486 18.04 47.19 -33.70
N ALA A 487 18.31 47.12 -32.38
CA ALA A 487 17.87 48.04 -31.32
C ALA A 487 16.35 48.04 -31.06
N THR A 488 15.82 48.50 -29.91
CA THR A 488 16.40 49.20 -28.74
C THR A 488 16.09 48.48 -27.41
N ALA A 489 16.72 48.91 -26.31
CA ALA A 489 16.54 48.35 -24.97
C ALA A 489 15.53 49.14 -24.10
N PRO A 490 14.76 48.51 -23.20
CA PRO A 490 13.90 49.17 -22.23
C PRO A 490 14.60 49.52 -20.91
N GLY A 491 14.18 50.61 -20.26
CA GLY A 491 14.64 51.05 -18.94
C GLY A 491 13.89 50.41 -17.76
N LYS A 492 14.33 50.68 -16.53
CA LYS A 492 13.72 50.19 -15.27
C LYS A 492 12.51 51.04 -14.84
N GLY A 493 11.48 50.42 -14.26
CA GLY A 493 10.34 51.14 -13.67
C GLY A 493 9.42 50.31 -12.75
N LEU A 494 9.72 50.30 -11.45
CA LEU A 494 8.83 50.16 -10.27
C LEU A 494 7.49 49.35 -10.36
N GLY A 495 7.53 48.10 -9.85
CA GLY A 495 6.66 47.48 -8.81
C GLY A 495 5.12 47.67 -8.72
N MET A 496 4.42 46.59 -8.36
CA MET A 496 3.05 46.62 -7.80
C MET A 496 2.73 45.40 -6.90
N LYS A 497 1.62 45.46 -6.13
CA LYS A 497 1.09 44.37 -5.28
C LYS A 497 -0.11 43.66 -5.93
N LEU A 498 -0.23 42.35 -5.71
CA LEU A 498 -1.46 41.52 -5.60
C LEU A 498 -2.69 41.85 -6.49
N GLY A 499 -3.03 40.97 -7.45
CA GLY A 499 -4.35 40.98 -8.12
C GLY A 499 -4.62 39.82 -9.09
N LYS A 500 -5.50 38.90 -8.69
CA LYS A 500 -6.37 37.96 -9.46
C LYS A 500 -6.06 37.57 -10.94
N THR A 501 -5.93 36.25 -11.15
CA THR A 501 -6.50 35.36 -12.23
C THR A 501 -6.54 35.76 -13.73
N GLN A 502 -6.51 34.70 -14.57
CA GLN A 502 -6.70 34.62 -16.04
C GLN A 502 -5.46 34.89 -16.92
N LYS A 503 -5.06 33.86 -17.70
CA LYS A 503 -4.62 33.94 -19.12
C LYS A 503 -4.23 32.56 -19.69
N THR A 504 -5.19 31.90 -20.33
CA THR A 504 -4.97 30.72 -21.20
C THR A 504 -5.69 30.82 -22.55
N ASN A 505 -6.66 31.71 -22.73
CA ASN A 505 -7.47 31.78 -23.94
C ASN A 505 -6.84 32.56 -25.13
N GLN A 506 -5.76 33.32 -24.93
CA GLN A 506 -5.18 34.20 -25.96
C GLN A 506 -4.43 33.50 -27.11
N PHE A 507 -4.56 32.17 -27.25
CA PHE A 507 -4.01 31.39 -28.38
C PHE A 507 -5.11 30.82 -29.29
N LEU A 508 -6.28 30.49 -28.73
CA LEU A 508 -7.43 29.97 -29.48
C LEU A 508 -8.21 31.09 -30.20
N GLU A 509 -8.19 32.32 -29.67
CA GLU A 509 -8.84 33.48 -30.30
C GLU A 509 -8.11 33.95 -31.56
N SER A 510 -6.78 33.82 -31.63
CA SER A 510 -6.00 34.16 -32.83
C SER A 510 -6.30 33.26 -34.02
N LEU A 511 -6.54 31.96 -33.80
CA LEU A 511 -6.86 31.02 -34.88
C LEU A 511 -8.28 31.21 -35.44
N LYS A 512 -9.20 31.77 -34.64
CA LYS A 512 -10.54 32.16 -35.13
C LYS A 512 -10.55 33.46 -35.95
N ALA A 513 -9.45 34.22 -35.98
CA ALA A 513 -9.37 35.48 -36.71
C ALA A 513 -9.01 35.32 -38.20
N GLU A 514 -8.51 34.15 -38.63
CA GLU A 514 -8.05 33.92 -40.02
C GLU A 514 -9.04 33.11 -40.88
N GLY A 515 -10.17 32.67 -40.31
CA GLY A 515 -11.38 32.33 -41.08
C GLY A 515 -11.50 30.92 -41.66
N GLU A 516 -10.60 29.99 -41.36
CA GLU A 516 -10.77 28.58 -41.75
C GLU A 516 -11.77 27.84 -40.83
N VAL A 517 -12.61 27.00 -41.43
CA VAL A 517 -13.60 26.17 -40.72
C VAL A 517 -13.06 24.75 -40.60
N ILE A 518 -12.74 24.33 -39.38
CA ILE A 518 -12.37 22.95 -39.04
C ILE A 518 -13.47 22.36 -38.17
N LEU A 519 -13.99 21.20 -38.59
CA LEU A 519 -14.82 20.33 -37.76
C LEU A 519 -13.88 19.47 -36.91
N GLU A 520 -14.03 19.49 -35.59
CA GLU A 520 -13.22 18.65 -34.69
C GLU A 520 -13.88 17.28 -34.47
N ASP A 521 -13.12 16.21 -34.68
CA ASP A 521 -13.56 14.83 -34.46
C ASP A 521 -13.79 14.53 -32.96
N VAL A 522 -14.88 13.82 -32.67
CA VAL A 522 -15.23 13.41 -31.30
C VAL A 522 -14.42 12.16 -30.91
N GLN A 523 -13.37 12.33 -30.11
CA GLN A 523 -12.78 11.21 -29.37
C GLN A 523 -13.66 10.81 -28.17
N PRO A 524 -13.86 9.50 -27.91
CA PRO A 524 -14.83 9.03 -26.93
C PRO A 524 -14.33 9.24 -25.49
N SER A 525 -14.98 10.15 -24.77
CA SER A 525 -14.85 10.25 -23.31
C SER A 525 -15.92 9.40 -22.62
N SER A 526 -15.54 8.74 -21.52
CA SER A 526 -16.42 7.85 -20.76
C SER A 526 -17.55 8.64 -20.09
N VAL A 527 -18.80 8.26 -20.35
CA VAL A 527 -19.99 8.87 -19.71
C VAL A 527 -20.08 8.44 -18.24
N GLN A 528 -19.32 9.12 -17.38
CA GLN A 528 -19.68 9.28 -15.97
C GLN A 528 -20.31 10.65 -15.78
N SER A 529 -21.62 10.74 -15.99
CA SER A 529 -22.46 11.91 -15.71
C SER A 529 -22.64 12.12 -14.19
N ARG A 530 -21.53 12.10 -13.43
CA ARG A 530 -21.49 12.39 -12.00
C ARG A 530 -21.66 13.89 -11.80
N ALA A 531 -22.90 14.36 -11.92
CA ALA A 531 -23.30 15.69 -11.50
C ALA A 531 -22.74 15.96 -10.10
N SER A 532 -21.99 17.05 -9.95
CA SER A 532 -21.47 17.47 -8.65
C SER A 532 -22.67 17.70 -7.72
N PRO A 533 -22.82 16.96 -6.61
CA PRO A 533 -23.94 17.16 -5.72
C PRO A 533 -23.88 18.58 -5.18
N LEU A 534 -25.01 19.29 -5.25
CA LEU A 534 -25.19 20.55 -4.55
C LEU A 534 -24.84 20.34 -3.06
N PRO A 535 -24.12 21.26 -2.41
CA PRO A 535 -23.83 21.15 -1.00
C PRO A 535 -25.15 21.00 -0.23
N PRO A 536 -25.25 20.12 0.77
CA PRO A 536 -26.49 19.91 1.51
C PRO A 536 -27.01 21.22 2.09
N SER A 537 -28.25 21.58 1.75
CA SER A 537 -28.92 22.82 2.18
C SER A 537 -29.37 22.77 3.63
N ASP A 538 -29.62 21.56 4.13
CA ASP A 538 -30.28 21.31 5.41
C ASP A 538 -29.30 20.72 6.42
N PRO A 539 -29.37 21.13 7.72
CA PRO A 539 -28.44 20.67 8.76
C PRO A 539 -28.33 19.15 8.91
N VAL A 540 -29.40 18.44 8.56
CA VAL A 540 -29.47 16.97 8.59
C VAL A 540 -29.95 16.47 7.22
N THR A 541 -29.29 15.45 6.68
CA THR A 541 -29.74 14.74 5.48
C THR A 541 -29.82 13.24 5.74
N VAL A 542 -30.95 12.65 5.38
CA VAL A 542 -31.26 11.23 5.52
C VAL A 542 -31.26 10.58 4.14
N THR A 543 -30.38 9.61 3.93
CA THR A 543 -30.27 8.85 2.68
C THR A 543 -30.73 7.41 2.90
N ILE A 544 -31.71 6.99 2.13
CA ILE A 544 -32.32 5.65 2.13
C ILE A 544 -32.03 5.04 0.77
N GLU A 545 -31.11 4.09 0.72
CA GLU A 545 -30.69 3.42 -0.51
C GLU A 545 -30.93 1.91 -0.42
N GLU A 546 -31.73 1.38 -1.35
CA GLU A 546 -31.92 -0.05 -1.56
C GLU A 546 -31.21 -0.54 -2.81
N LYS A 547 -30.57 -1.71 -2.71
CA LYS A 547 -29.85 -2.37 -3.80
C LYS A 547 -30.48 -3.70 -4.10
N LEU A 548 -31.03 -3.82 -5.30
CA LEU A 548 -31.68 -5.02 -5.81
C LEU A 548 -30.64 -5.94 -6.45
N ASN A 549 -30.61 -7.20 -6.00
CA ASN A 549 -29.78 -8.25 -6.56
C ASN A 549 -30.69 -9.41 -6.95
N VAL A 550 -30.89 -9.61 -8.25
CA VAL A 550 -31.87 -10.53 -8.82
C VAL A 550 -31.20 -11.40 -9.88
N THR A 551 -31.52 -12.68 -9.88
CA THR A 551 -31.10 -13.62 -10.93
C THR A 551 -32.34 -14.37 -11.39
N VAL A 552 -32.82 -14.01 -12.57
CA VAL A 552 -33.96 -14.64 -13.27
C VAL A 552 -33.41 -15.67 -14.25
N LYS A 553 -34.09 -16.79 -14.45
CA LYS A 553 -33.77 -17.74 -15.52
C LYS A 553 -34.48 -17.36 -16.82
N ARG A 554 -34.07 -17.97 -17.94
CA ARG A 554 -34.76 -17.87 -19.25
C ARG A 554 -36.21 -18.41 -19.28
N ASP A 555 -36.65 -19.12 -18.24
CA ASP A 555 -38.02 -19.63 -18.10
C ASP A 555 -38.91 -18.73 -17.22
N GLY A 556 -38.48 -17.49 -16.93
CA GLY A 556 -39.12 -16.56 -15.99
C GLY A 556 -38.77 -16.83 -14.53
N GLY A 557 -38.44 -18.08 -14.19
CA GLY A 557 -38.29 -18.53 -12.81
C GLY A 557 -37.15 -17.85 -12.06
N VAL A 558 -37.49 -17.11 -11.00
CA VAL A 558 -36.52 -16.47 -10.10
C VAL A 558 -35.62 -17.52 -9.41
N ASN A 559 -34.30 -17.36 -9.54
CA ASN A 559 -33.28 -18.18 -8.89
C ASN A 559 -32.69 -17.52 -7.63
N ASN A 560 -32.67 -16.18 -7.58
CA ASN A 560 -32.32 -15.40 -6.40
C ASN A 560 -33.03 -14.04 -6.44
N PHE A 561 -33.57 -13.60 -5.30
CA PHE A 561 -34.13 -12.26 -5.09
C PHE A 561 -33.64 -11.75 -3.74
N ASP A 562 -32.85 -10.67 -3.74
CA ASP A 562 -32.20 -10.14 -2.55
C ASP A 562 -32.12 -8.60 -2.57
N VAL A 563 -32.98 -7.96 -1.77
CA VAL A 563 -32.94 -6.49 -1.58
C VAL A 563 -32.06 -6.19 -0.37
N GLN A 564 -31.07 -5.30 -0.53
CA GLN A 564 -30.19 -4.85 0.55
C GLN A 564 -30.31 -3.35 0.75
N GLY A 565 -30.89 -2.92 1.88
CA GLY A 565 -31.14 -1.52 2.19
C GLY A 565 -30.19 -0.93 3.22
N THR A 566 -30.01 0.39 3.17
CA THR A 566 -29.24 1.17 4.16
C THR A 566 -29.88 2.53 4.40
N LEU A 567 -30.07 2.87 5.68
CA LEU A 567 -30.43 4.18 6.20
C LEU A 567 -29.14 4.83 6.70
N ALA A 568 -28.71 5.90 6.04
CA ALA A 568 -27.55 6.69 6.42
C ALA A 568 -27.94 8.13 6.78
N LEU A 569 -27.17 8.72 7.69
CA LEU A 569 -27.39 10.04 8.24
C LEU A 569 -26.14 10.90 8.01
N GLN A 570 -26.32 12.07 7.43
CA GLN A 570 -25.33 13.13 7.33
C GLN A 570 -25.78 14.29 8.24
N VAL A 571 -24.86 14.82 9.04
CA VAL A 571 -25.11 15.94 9.95
C VAL A 571 -24.04 17.00 9.72
N LEU A 572 -24.43 18.24 9.47
CA LEU A 572 -23.46 19.30 9.13
C LEU A 572 -22.75 19.89 10.36
N ASN A 573 -23.43 19.98 11.52
CA ASN A 573 -22.87 20.58 12.74
C ASN A 573 -23.06 19.68 13.97
N ASP A 574 -22.10 19.66 14.90
CA ASP A 574 -22.18 18.86 16.14
C ASP A 574 -23.42 19.19 17.01
N ALA A 575 -23.96 20.40 16.89
CA ALA A 575 -25.18 20.82 17.60
C ALA A 575 -26.42 20.05 17.12
N ASP A 576 -26.53 19.82 15.81
CA ASP A 576 -27.66 19.13 15.17
C ASP A 576 -27.57 17.60 15.30
N GLY A 577 -26.43 17.07 15.77
CA GLY A 577 -26.21 15.63 15.95
C GLY A 577 -26.89 15.01 17.18
N PHE A 578 -27.45 15.82 18.07
CA PHE A 578 -28.16 15.38 19.28
C PHE A 578 -29.63 15.03 18.96
N ILE A 579 -29.86 13.96 18.20
CA ILE A 579 -31.18 13.62 17.67
C ILE A 579 -31.55 12.13 17.77
N GLN A 580 -32.85 11.86 17.61
CA GLN A 580 -33.44 10.55 17.36
C GLN A 580 -34.31 10.61 16.09
N LEU A 581 -34.25 9.59 15.24
CA LEU A 581 -35.10 9.46 14.06
C LEU A 581 -36.26 8.51 14.37
N GLN A 582 -37.51 8.95 14.22
CA GLN A 582 -38.67 8.05 14.18
C GLN A 582 -38.76 7.46 12.77
N ILE A 583 -38.77 6.13 12.65
CA ILE A 583 -38.99 5.44 11.36
C ILE A 583 -40.36 4.79 11.29
N GLU A 584 -40.81 4.57 10.07
CA GLU A 584 -41.96 3.78 9.66
C GLU A 584 -41.57 2.97 8.42
N ASN A 585 -42.11 1.77 8.25
CA ASN A 585 -41.88 0.89 7.10
C ASN A 585 -43.10 -0.01 6.89
N GLN A 586 -43.26 -0.58 5.70
CA GLN A 586 -44.28 -1.61 5.46
C GLN A 586 -43.81 -2.97 6.00
N ASP A 587 -44.76 -3.82 6.42
CA ASP A 587 -44.48 -5.17 6.94
C ASP A 587 -44.30 -6.15 5.78
N VAL A 588 -43.10 -6.14 5.20
CA VAL A 588 -42.74 -6.95 4.02
C VAL A 588 -42.22 -8.32 4.46
N PRO A 589 -42.77 -9.44 3.95
CA PRO A 589 -42.27 -10.78 4.26
C PRO A 589 -40.76 -10.91 4.01
N GLY A 590 -40.04 -11.45 5.00
CA GLY A 590 -38.59 -11.64 4.92
C GLY A 590 -37.74 -10.37 5.16
N LEU A 591 -38.35 -9.21 5.46
CA LEU A 591 -37.64 -8.02 5.90
C LEU A 591 -36.94 -8.25 7.25
N SER A 592 -35.65 -7.94 7.31
CA SER A 592 -34.82 -8.15 8.50
C SER A 592 -33.85 -6.99 8.72
N PHE A 593 -33.82 -6.44 9.94
CA PHE A 593 -33.04 -5.25 10.30
C PHE A 593 -31.75 -5.55 11.08
N LYS A 594 -30.72 -4.75 10.84
CA LYS A 594 -29.44 -4.77 11.56
C LYS A 594 -28.96 -3.34 11.84
N THR A 595 -29.00 -2.94 13.11
CA THR A 595 -28.54 -1.63 13.58
C THR A 595 -27.01 -1.59 13.77
N HIS A 596 -26.42 -0.40 13.59
CA HIS A 596 -25.01 -0.15 13.85
C HIS A 596 -24.70 -0.25 15.38
N PRO A 597 -23.50 -0.71 15.82
CA PRO A 597 -23.22 -0.94 17.25
C PRO A 597 -23.40 0.26 18.20
N ASN A 598 -23.35 1.48 17.66
CA ASN A 598 -23.57 2.73 18.41
C ASN A 598 -25.06 3.15 18.50
N ILE A 599 -26.00 2.36 18.00
CA ILE A 599 -27.45 2.60 18.08
C ILE A 599 -28.06 1.86 19.28
N ASN A 600 -29.04 2.46 19.93
CA ASN A 600 -29.84 1.82 20.96
C ASN A 600 -30.78 0.77 20.33
N LYS A 601 -30.50 -0.52 20.58
CA LYS A 601 -31.27 -1.64 20.00
C LYS A 601 -32.66 -1.79 20.61
N ASP A 602 -32.80 -1.54 21.90
CA ASP A 602 -34.05 -1.76 22.62
C ASP A 602 -35.07 -0.67 22.22
N LEU A 603 -34.60 0.57 22.07
CA LEU A 603 -35.36 1.69 21.52
C LEU A 603 -35.80 1.45 20.07
N PHE A 604 -34.91 0.90 19.23
CA PHE A 604 -35.25 0.52 17.85
C PHE A 604 -36.33 -0.56 17.83
N ASN A 605 -36.10 -1.69 18.50
CA ASN A 605 -37.00 -2.84 18.49
C ASN A 605 -38.38 -2.57 19.12
N SER A 606 -38.49 -1.65 20.10
CA SER A 606 -39.73 -1.42 20.85
C SER A 606 -40.53 -0.18 20.42
N GLN A 607 -39.89 0.80 19.76
CA GLN A 607 -40.54 2.08 19.42
C GLN A 607 -40.32 2.52 17.96
N GLN A 608 -39.58 1.74 17.16
CA GLN A 608 -39.16 2.11 15.80
C GLN A 608 -38.42 3.46 15.77
N VAL A 609 -37.53 3.68 16.76
CA VAL A 609 -36.73 4.89 16.88
C VAL A 609 -35.23 4.58 16.77
N VAL A 610 -34.57 5.21 15.82
CA VAL A 610 -33.11 5.16 15.63
C VAL A 610 -32.47 6.28 16.44
N GLY A 611 -31.87 5.92 17.58
CA GLY A 611 -31.14 6.86 18.46
C GLY A 611 -29.78 6.32 18.87
N ALA A 612 -28.85 7.22 19.22
CA ALA A 612 -27.55 6.84 19.75
C ALA A 612 -27.68 6.02 21.05
N LYS A 613 -26.75 5.08 21.28
CA LYS A 613 -26.70 4.25 22.49
C LYS A 613 -26.40 5.05 23.76
N ASP A 614 -25.65 6.14 23.62
CA ASP A 614 -25.46 7.16 24.66
C ASP A 614 -26.17 8.45 24.21
N PRO A 615 -27.26 8.88 24.89
CA PRO A 615 -27.96 10.12 24.55
C PRO A 615 -27.11 11.39 24.67
N ASN A 616 -26.00 11.35 25.42
CA ASN A 616 -25.10 12.49 25.59
C ASN A 616 -24.04 12.59 24.48
N ARG A 617 -24.03 11.66 23.52
CA ARG A 617 -23.11 11.63 22.39
C ARG A 617 -23.85 11.97 21.08
N PRO A 618 -23.45 13.02 20.35
CA PRO A 618 -24.06 13.33 19.06
C PRO A 618 -23.67 12.30 18.00
N PHE A 619 -24.48 12.18 16.95
CA PHE A 619 -24.03 11.60 15.70
C PHE A 619 -22.85 12.41 15.11
N PRO A 620 -21.85 11.76 14.46
CA PRO A 620 -20.70 12.46 13.91
C PRO A 620 -21.11 13.53 12.89
N SER A 621 -20.58 14.75 13.02
CA SER A 621 -20.75 15.79 12.01
C SER A 621 -19.72 15.65 10.88
N GLY A 622 -20.06 16.18 9.71
CA GLY A 622 -19.18 16.27 8.55
C GLY A 622 -19.88 16.00 7.22
N GLN A 623 -19.11 16.00 6.13
CA GLN A 623 -19.62 15.77 4.78
C GLN A 623 -19.90 14.29 4.44
N ASN A 624 -19.53 13.36 5.32
CA ASN A 624 -19.69 11.91 5.09
C ASN A 624 -21.02 11.39 5.66
N GLU A 625 -21.73 10.56 4.90
CA GLU A 625 -22.91 9.84 5.38
C GLU A 625 -22.52 8.71 6.34
N THR A 626 -23.14 8.65 7.52
CA THR A 626 -22.92 7.60 8.53
C THR A 626 -24.06 6.57 8.46
N PRO A 627 -23.81 5.29 8.09
CA PRO A 627 -24.84 4.26 8.01
C PRO A 627 -25.31 3.82 9.41
N LEU A 628 -26.58 4.06 9.74
CA LEU A 628 -27.15 3.80 11.08
C LEU A 628 -27.84 2.44 11.16
N VAL A 629 -28.60 2.09 10.11
CA VAL A 629 -29.38 0.85 10.03
C VAL A 629 -29.22 0.27 8.63
N LYS A 630 -29.11 -1.06 8.54
CA LYS A 630 -29.19 -1.80 7.28
C LYS A 630 -30.30 -2.84 7.37
N TRP A 631 -30.91 -3.18 6.25
CA TRP A 631 -31.88 -4.26 6.18
C TRP A 631 -31.66 -5.14 4.97
N ARG A 632 -32.29 -6.31 5.01
CA ARG A 632 -32.33 -7.28 3.93
C ARG A 632 -33.74 -7.84 3.79
N ILE A 633 -34.25 -7.90 2.57
CA ILE A 633 -35.51 -8.58 2.23
C ILE A 633 -35.14 -9.80 1.39
N GLN A 634 -35.66 -10.97 1.78
CA GLN A 634 -35.36 -12.25 1.14
C GLN A 634 -36.63 -13.09 0.98
N GLY A 635 -36.69 -13.90 -0.08
CA GLY A 635 -37.84 -14.80 -0.31
C GLY A 635 -39.03 -14.17 -1.04
N MET A 636 -38.81 -13.04 -1.73
CA MET A 636 -39.76 -12.53 -2.72
C MET A 636 -39.75 -13.40 -3.98
N ASP A 637 -40.83 -13.37 -4.74
CA ASP A 637 -41.06 -14.23 -5.91
C ASP A 637 -41.03 -13.47 -7.25
N GLU A 638 -41.43 -14.16 -8.31
CA GLU A 638 -41.51 -13.64 -9.69
C GLU A 638 -42.51 -12.48 -9.83
N SER A 639 -43.60 -12.49 -9.05
CA SER A 639 -44.59 -11.38 -9.06
C SER A 639 -44.05 -10.07 -8.49
N SER A 640 -42.90 -10.14 -7.80
CA SER A 640 -42.23 -8.99 -7.18
C SER A 640 -41.15 -8.35 -8.07
N LEU A 641 -40.94 -8.85 -9.30
CA LEU A 641 -39.92 -8.34 -10.23
C LEU A 641 -40.31 -6.95 -10.77
N PRO A 642 -39.46 -5.90 -10.62
CA PRO A 642 -39.73 -4.59 -11.21
C PRO A 642 -39.74 -4.58 -12.75
N LEU A 643 -38.95 -5.46 -13.38
CA LEU A 643 -38.78 -5.52 -14.83
C LEU A 643 -38.49 -6.96 -15.29
N SER A 644 -39.49 -7.66 -15.78
CA SER A 644 -39.31 -8.92 -16.52
C SER A 644 -38.74 -8.63 -17.90
N VAL A 645 -37.83 -9.48 -18.39
CA VAL A 645 -37.20 -9.34 -19.71
C VAL A 645 -37.09 -10.71 -20.36
N ASN A 646 -37.79 -10.89 -21.47
CA ASN A 646 -37.81 -12.15 -22.25
C ASN A 646 -36.97 -11.99 -23.51
N CYS A 647 -36.14 -12.98 -23.84
CA CYS A 647 -35.24 -12.92 -25.00
C CYS A 647 -35.26 -14.24 -25.78
N TRP A 648 -35.58 -14.16 -27.07
CA TRP A 648 -35.76 -15.31 -27.94
C TRP A 648 -34.83 -15.21 -29.18
N PRO A 649 -33.57 -15.65 -29.05
CA PRO A 649 -32.69 -15.86 -30.19
C PRO A 649 -33.15 -17.07 -31.02
N SER A 650 -33.32 -16.87 -32.33
CA SER A 650 -33.74 -17.89 -33.29
C SER A 650 -32.79 -17.92 -34.50
N VAL A 651 -32.26 -19.10 -34.83
CA VAL A 651 -31.31 -19.26 -35.94
C VAL A 651 -32.06 -19.63 -37.20
N SER A 652 -31.88 -18.86 -38.29
CA SER A 652 -32.53 -19.07 -39.57
C SER A 652 -31.54 -18.91 -40.72
N GLY A 653 -31.23 -20.00 -41.41
CA GLY A 653 -30.26 -20.02 -42.51
C GLY A 653 -28.85 -19.64 -42.04
N SER A 654 -28.40 -18.45 -42.45
CA SER A 654 -27.06 -17.89 -42.15
C SER A 654 -27.10 -16.69 -41.21
N GLU A 655 -28.18 -16.51 -40.46
CA GLU A 655 -28.40 -15.37 -39.55
C GLU A 655 -29.07 -15.84 -38.25
N THR A 656 -28.87 -15.06 -37.17
CA THR A 656 -29.56 -15.21 -35.89
C THR A 656 -30.44 -14.00 -35.66
N TYR A 657 -31.73 -14.24 -35.51
CA TYR A 657 -32.79 -13.25 -35.28
C TYR A 657 -33.11 -13.24 -33.79
N VAL A 658 -32.89 -12.10 -33.13
CA VAL A 658 -33.15 -11.94 -31.70
C VAL A 658 -34.28 -10.95 -31.50
N ASN A 659 -35.39 -11.42 -30.94
CA ASN A 659 -36.42 -10.56 -30.36
C ASN A 659 -36.23 -10.55 -28.84
N ILE A 660 -36.24 -9.36 -28.25
CA ILE A 660 -36.20 -9.15 -26.80
C ILE A 660 -37.29 -8.15 -26.41
N GLU A 661 -38.03 -8.45 -25.35
CA GLU A 661 -39.08 -7.60 -24.80
C GLU A 661 -38.86 -7.36 -23.31
N TYR A 662 -39.49 -6.32 -22.78
CA TYR A 662 -39.64 -6.11 -21.34
C TYR A 662 -41.11 -5.93 -20.94
N GLU A 663 -41.40 -6.28 -19.69
CA GLU A 663 -42.66 -5.96 -19.00
C GLU A 663 -42.33 -5.46 -17.59
N ALA A 664 -42.78 -4.25 -17.25
CA ALA A 664 -42.49 -3.57 -16.00
C ALA A 664 -43.68 -3.59 -15.05
N ALA A 665 -43.45 -3.94 -13.79
CA ALA A 665 -44.52 -3.97 -12.79
C ALA A 665 -45.00 -2.55 -12.42
N GLU A 666 -46.31 -2.40 -12.19
CA GLU A 666 -46.93 -1.10 -11.84
C GLU A 666 -46.38 -0.45 -10.56
N MET A 667 -45.73 -1.25 -9.70
CA MET A 667 -45.26 -0.84 -8.37
C MET A 667 -44.02 0.09 -8.37
N PHE A 668 -43.31 0.24 -9.49
CA PHE A 668 -42.15 1.13 -9.62
C PHE A 668 -42.15 1.90 -10.93
N ASP A 669 -41.95 3.23 -10.87
CA ASP A 669 -41.51 4.01 -12.04
C ASP A 669 -39.99 3.92 -12.16
N LEU A 670 -39.49 3.49 -13.32
CA LEU A 670 -38.08 3.14 -13.52
C LEU A 670 -37.37 4.21 -14.36
N HIS A 671 -36.33 4.81 -13.81
CA HIS A 671 -35.51 5.83 -14.46
C HIS A 671 -34.13 5.28 -14.89
N ASN A 672 -33.68 5.72 -16.07
CA ASN A 672 -32.40 5.35 -16.68
C ASN A 672 -32.24 3.83 -16.78
N VAL A 673 -33.22 3.18 -17.41
CA VAL A 673 -33.23 1.74 -17.64
C VAL A 673 -32.27 1.41 -18.77
N VAL A 674 -31.35 0.47 -18.52
CA VAL A 674 -30.38 -0.02 -19.50
C VAL A 674 -30.39 -1.55 -19.47
N ILE A 675 -30.73 -2.15 -20.60
CA ILE A 675 -30.72 -3.60 -20.82
C ILE A 675 -29.48 -3.91 -21.68
N SER A 676 -28.47 -4.51 -21.06
CA SER A 676 -27.19 -4.85 -21.68
C SER A 676 -27.16 -6.32 -22.10
N ILE A 677 -27.20 -6.55 -23.40
CA ILE A 677 -27.28 -7.87 -24.03
C ILE A 677 -25.89 -8.24 -24.57
N PRO A 678 -25.23 -9.30 -24.08
CA PRO A 678 -23.97 -9.75 -24.64
C PRO A 678 -24.17 -10.30 -26.07
N LEU A 679 -23.18 -10.10 -26.92
CA LEU A 679 -23.16 -10.57 -28.30
C LEU A 679 -21.90 -11.42 -28.55
N PRO A 680 -21.90 -12.29 -29.58
CA PRO A 680 -20.64 -12.82 -30.12
C PRO A 680 -19.71 -11.68 -30.56
N ALA A 681 -18.42 -11.96 -30.71
CA ALA A 681 -17.44 -10.97 -31.19
C ALA A 681 -17.68 -10.60 -32.67
N LEU A 682 -18.50 -9.57 -32.90
CA LEU A 682 -18.85 -9.09 -34.25
C LEU A 682 -17.82 -8.11 -34.80
N ARG A 683 -17.54 -8.22 -36.11
CA ARG A 683 -16.71 -7.25 -36.85
C ARG A 683 -17.46 -5.96 -37.20
N GLU A 684 -18.79 -6.04 -37.26
CA GLU A 684 -19.72 -4.98 -37.64
C GLU A 684 -20.83 -4.89 -36.59
N ALA A 685 -21.58 -3.79 -36.53
CA ALA A 685 -22.64 -3.62 -35.55
C ALA A 685 -23.84 -4.56 -35.83
N PRO A 686 -24.62 -4.98 -34.81
CA PRO A 686 -25.87 -5.71 -35.02
C PRO A 686 -26.86 -4.89 -35.86
N SER A 687 -27.63 -5.58 -36.72
CA SER A 687 -28.66 -4.94 -37.54
C SER A 687 -29.96 -4.85 -36.74
N VAL A 688 -30.13 -3.77 -35.98
CA VAL A 688 -31.38 -3.46 -35.26
C VAL A 688 -32.46 -3.07 -36.28
N ARG A 689 -33.62 -3.75 -36.23
CA ARG A 689 -34.75 -3.56 -37.15
C ARG A 689 -35.89 -2.76 -36.55
N GLN A 690 -36.21 -3.02 -35.28
CA GLN A 690 -37.24 -2.35 -34.50
C GLN A 690 -36.73 -2.16 -33.07
N ILE A 691 -37.08 -1.04 -32.42
CA ILE A 691 -36.71 -0.76 -31.03
C ILE A 691 -37.65 0.27 -30.39
N ASP A 692 -38.08 0.00 -29.17
CA ASP A 692 -38.77 0.94 -28.29
C ASP A 692 -37.76 1.58 -27.32
N GLY A 693 -37.03 2.61 -27.80
CA GLY A 693 -36.00 3.32 -27.04
C GLY A 693 -34.76 3.71 -27.87
N GLU A 694 -33.65 3.99 -27.19
CA GLU A 694 -32.35 4.21 -27.82
C GLU A 694 -31.48 2.95 -27.73
N TRP A 695 -30.50 2.79 -28.63
CA TRP A 695 -29.49 1.71 -28.52
C TRP A 695 -28.07 2.17 -28.85
N LYS A 696 -27.11 1.41 -28.35
CA LYS A 696 -25.67 1.59 -28.60
C LYS A 696 -24.97 0.25 -28.59
N TYR A 697 -24.08 0.02 -29.56
CA TYR A 697 -23.21 -1.17 -29.60
C TYR A 697 -21.82 -0.80 -29.06
N ASP A 698 -21.38 -1.47 -27.99
CA ASP A 698 -20.01 -1.44 -27.51
C ASP A 698 -19.21 -2.59 -28.14
N SER A 699 -18.41 -2.25 -29.17
CA SER A 699 -17.56 -3.18 -29.89
C SER A 699 -16.30 -3.63 -29.12
N ARG A 700 -15.93 -2.96 -28.02
CA ARG A 700 -14.85 -3.42 -27.12
C ARG A 700 -15.33 -4.55 -26.24
N ASN A 701 -16.54 -4.41 -25.68
CA ASN A 701 -17.12 -5.39 -24.77
C ASN A 701 -18.00 -6.44 -25.49
N SER A 702 -18.31 -6.24 -26.77
CA SER A 702 -19.29 -7.04 -27.54
C SER A 702 -20.67 -7.05 -26.87
N VAL A 703 -21.19 -5.87 -26.54
CA VAL A 703 -22.49 -5.69 -25.85
C VAL A 703 -23.38 -4.73 -26.64
N LEU A 704 -24.66 -5.09 -26.78
CA LEU A 704 -25.72 -4.19 -27.22
C LEU A 704 -26.43 -3.62 -25.99
N GLU A 705 -26.36 -2.31 -25.81
CA GLU A 705 -27.07 -1.56 -24.76
C GLU A 705 -28.38 -1.02 -25.34
N TRP A 706 -29.52 -1.42 -24.80
CA TRP A 706 -30.84 -0.83 -25.05
C TRP A 706 -31.20 0.08 -23.87
N SER A 707 -31.50 1.35 -24.14
CA SER A 707 -31.66 2.40 -23.13
C SER A 707 -33.02 3.09 -23.21
N ILE A 708 -33.68 3.22 -22.05
CA ILE A 708 -35.00 3.83 -21.89
C ILE A 708 -34.94 4.78 -20.68
N LEU A 709 -35.17 6.08 -20.92
CA LEU A 709 -34.97 7.10 -19.88
C LEU A 709 -35.98 7.02 -18.72
N LEU A 710 -37.21 6.61 -19.03
CA LEU A 710 -38.31 6.43 -18.08
C LEU A 710 -39.22 5.29 -18.56
N ILE A 711 -39.54 4.35 -17.67
CA ILE A 711 -40.68 3.44 -17.80
C ILE A 711 -41.71 3.83 -16.73
N ASP A 712 -42.88 4.27 -17.18
CA ASP A 712 -44.03 4.63 -16.35
C ASP A 712 -45.33 3.99 -16.90
N GLN A 713 -46.49 4.49 -16.48
CA GLN A 713 -47.80 3.99 -16.93
C GLN A 713 -48.04 4.08 -18.46
N SER A 714 -47.27 4.88 -19.20
CA SER A 714 -47.42 5.06 -20.65
C SER A 714 -46.71 3.99 -21.49
N ASN A 715 -45.71 3.30 -20.93
CA ASN A 715 -44.80 2.42 -21.67
C ASN A 715 -44.33 1.21 -20.84
N ARG A 716 -45.25 0.58 -20.08
CA ARG A 716 -44.94 -0.59 -19.22
C ARG A 716 -44.38 -1.81 -19.97
N SER A 717 -44.54 -1.91 -21.27
CA SER A 717 -43.91 -2.93 -22.10
C SER A 717 -43.29 -2.33 -23.36
N GLY A 718 -42.25 -2.97 -23.88
CA GLY A 718 -41.58 -2.56 -25.13
C GLY A 718 -40.69 -3.68 -25.68
N SER A 719 -40.23 -3.49 -26.92
CA SER A 719 -39.60 -4.50 -27.77
C SER A 719 -38.33 -4.00 -28.45
N MET A 720 -37.43 -4.92 -28.78
CA MET A 720 -36.33 -4.71 -29.72
C MET A 720 -36.07 -5.96 -30.55
N GLU A 721 -36.03 -5.80 -31.87
CA GLU A 721 -35.62 -6.85 -32.81
C GLU A 721 -34.28 -6.48 -33.45
N PHE A 722 -33.32 -7.42 -33.41
CA PHE A 722 -32.04 -7.25 -34.10
C PHE A 722 -31.52 -8.56 -34.70
N VAL A 723 -30.68 -8.43 -35.73
CA VAL A 723 -30.08 -9.56 -36.45
C VAL A 723 -28.56 -9.53 -36.37
N VAL A 724 -27.97 -10.70 -36.16
CA VAL A 724 -26.52 -10.94 -36.13
C VAL A 724 -26.16 -12.17 -36.99
N PRO A 725 -24.87 -12.37 -37.34
CA PRO A 725 -24.37 -13.64 -37.91
C PRO A 725 -24.72 -14.90 -37.07
N PRO A 726 -24.47 -16.12 -37.58
CA PRO A 726 -24.79 -17.36 -36.88
C PRO A 726 -24.10 -17.42 -35.50
N ALA A 727 -24.92 -17.50 -34.45
CA ALA A 727 -24.49 -17.46 -33.06
C ALA A 727 -25.28 -18.48 -32.23
N ASP A 728 -24.66 -18.99 -31.17
CA ASP A 728 -25.37 -19.91 -30.28
C ASP A 728 -26.35 -19.13 -29.37
N PRO A 729 -27.59 -19.61 -29.16
CA PRO A 729 -28.56 -19.00 -28.25
C PRO A 729 -28.04 -18.70 -26.83
N SER A 730 -27.02 -19.41 -26.33
CA SER A 730 -26.41 -19.12 -25.03
C SER A 730 -25.52 -17.87 -25.00
N THR A 731 -25.03 -17.40 -26.16
CA THR A 731 -24.16 -16.21 -26.25
C THR A 731 -24.87 -14.92 -25.84
N PHE A 732 -26.20 -14.87 -25.95
CA PHE A 732 -27.02 -13.69 -25.61
C PHE A 732 -27.32 -13.55 -24.11
N PHE A 733 -26.70 -14.38 -23.26
CA PHE A 733 -26.89 -14.39 -21.81
C PHE A 733 -25.51 -14.42 -21.09
N PRO A 734 -25.38 -13.81 -19.89
CA PRO A 734 -26.44 -13.18 -19.11
C PRO A 734 -26.79 -11.78 -19.60
N ILE A 735 -28.09 -11.52 -19.77
CA ILE A 735 -28.60 -10.16 -20.00
C ILE A 735 -28.53 -9.42 -18.67
N SER A 736 -27.86 -8.28 -18.63
CA SER A 736 -27.71 -7.48 -17.41
C SER A 736 -28.61 -6.25 -17.46
N ILE A 737 -29.26 -5.92 -16.35
CA ILE A 737 -30.28 -4.87 -16.27
C ILE A 737 -29.85 -3.83 -15.22
N GLY A 738 -29.78 -2.57 -15.64
CA GLY A 738 -29.58 -1.41 -14.76
C GLY A 738 -30.81 -0.52 -14.76
N PHE A 739 -31.21 -0.01 -13.59
CA PHE A 739 -32.23 1.04 -13.45
C PHE A 739 -32.15 1.68 -12.06
N SER A 740 -32.91 2.76 -11.86
CA SER A 740 -33.14 3.39 -10.56
C SER A 740 -34.61 3.79 -10.39
N ALA A 741 -35.17 3.68 -9.18
CA ALA A 741 -36.52 4.13 -8.87
C ALA A 741 -36.52 4.98 -7.59
N SER A 742 -37.51 5.85 -7.42
CA SER A 742 -37.71 6.69 -6.23
C SER A 742 -38.36 5.92 -5.07
N SER A 743 -39.33 5.06 -5.39
CA SER A 743 -39.95 4.10 -4.47
C SER A 743 -38.97 2.97 -4.08
N THR A 744 -39.25 2.31 -2.96
CA THR A 744 -38.41 1.25 -2.36
C THR A 744 -39.28 0.09 -1.86
N PHE A 745 -38.73 -1.12 -1.80
CA PHE A 745 -39.47 -2.32 -1.38
C PHE A 745 -39.90 -2.28 0.08
N SER A 746 -39.04 -1.81 1.00
CA SER A 746 -39.40 -1.67 2.43
C SER A 746 -40.35 -0.50 2.71
N ASP A 747 -40.50 0.43 1.76
CA ASP A 747 -41.18 1.72 1.89
C ASP A 747 -40.75 2.52 3.15
N LEU A 748 -39.49 2.34 3.57
CA LEU A 748 -38.98 2.90 4.82
C LEU A 748 -38.88 4.43 4.73
N LYS A 749 -39.43 5.11 5.74
CA LYS A 749 -39.49 6.57 5.87
C LYS A 749 -39.06 7.01 7.27
N VAL A 750 -38.41 8.17 7.38
CA VAL A 750 -38.25 8.90 8.64
C VAL A 750 -39.44 9.85 8.76
N THR A 751 -40.36 9.54 9.67
CA THR A 751 -41.58 10.34 9.88
C THR A 751 -41.34 11.59 10.73
N GLY A 752 -40.22 11.64 11.44
CA GLY A 752 -39.78 12.84 12.15
C GLY A 752 -38.44 12.69 12.86
N ILE A 753 -37.84 13.82 13.20
CA ILE A 753 -36.60 13.90 13.97
C ILE A 753 -36.89 14.62 15.29
N ARG A 754 -36.51 13.99 16.42
CA ARG A 754 -36.67 14.55 17.77
C ARG A 754 -35.30 14.99 18.32
N PRO A 755 -35.12 16.23 18.80
CA PRO A 755 -33.89 16.63 19.46
C PRO A 755 -33.79 16.02 20.88
N LEU A 756 -32.58 15.72 21.32
CA LEU A 756 -32.24 15.21 22.65
C LEU A 756 -31.83 16.32 23.65
N LYS A 757 -31.81 17.58 23.19
CA LYS A 757 -31.53 18.78 23.96
C LYS A 757 -32.64 19.80 23.74
N ASP A 758 -32.84 20.69 24.72
CA ASP A 758 -33.83 21.76 24.63
C ASP A 758 -33.59 22.64 23.40
N GLY A 759 -34.51 22.58 22.44
CA GLY A 759 -34.40 23.24 21.15
C GLY A 759 -35.49 22.78 20.18
N ASN A 760 -35.63 23.50 19.07
CA ASN A 760 -36.51 23.06 17.98
C ASN A 760 -35.86 21.87 17.23
N PRO A 761 -36.65 20.94 16.65
CA PRO A 761 -36.11 19.90 15.79
C PRO A 761 -35.35 20.53 14.60
N PRO A 762 -34.17 20.01 14.23
CA PRO A 762 -33.43 20.53 13.09
C PRO A 762 -34.19 20.27 11.79
N LYS A 763 -34.05 21.18 10.82
CA LYS A 763 -34.52 20.94 9.46
C LYS A 763 -33.75 19.75 8.87
N TYR A 764 -34.47 18.89 8.16
CA TYR A 764 -33.89 17.74 7.50
C TYR A 764 -34.45 17.55 6.09
N SER A 765 -33.64 16.94 5.22
CA SER A 765 -34.11 16.38 3.96
C SER A 765 -34.04 14.85 4.01
N GLN A 766 -34.98 14.17 3.36
CA GLN A 766 -34.95 12.72 3.13
C GLN A 766 -34.86 12.45 1.64
N ARG A 767 -34.06 11.45 1.24
CA ARG A 767 -33.99 10.92 -0.13
C ARG A 767 -34.08 9.41 -0.07
N ALA A 768 -35.06 8.84 -0.76
CA ALA A 768 -35.20 7.40 -0.98
C ALA A 768 -34.84 7.05 -2.42
N ARG A 769 -34.18 5.90 -2.64
CA ARG A 769 -33.87 5.37 -3.97
C ARG A 769 -33.66 3.86 -3.95
N LEU A 770 -34.29 3.15 -4.87
CA LEU A 770 -33.96 1.80 -5.28
C LEU A 770 -32.98 1.84 -6.48
N VAL A 771 -31.99 0.95 -6.49
CA VAL A 771 -31.03 0.79 -7.60
C VAL A 771 -30.85 -0.69 -7.92
N ALA A 772 -30.91 -1.05 -9.22
CA ALA A 772 -30.48 -2.38 -9.67
C ALA A 772 -28.95 -2.49 -9.54
N ALA A 773 -28.47 -3.35 -8.64
CA ALA A 773 -27.04 -3.50 -8.33
C ALA A 773 -26.43 -4.74 -8.99
N ASN A 774 -27.19 -5.83 -9.09
CA ASN A 774 -26.87 -7.00 -9.89
C ASN A 774 -28.17 -7.69 -10.32
N TYR A 775 -28.78 -7.22 -11.41
CA TYR A 775 -30.01 -7.78 -11.97
C TYR A 775 -29.65 -8.47 -13.29
N GLN A 776 -29.85 -9.78 -13.37
CA GLN A 776 -29.46 -10.57 -14.54
C GLN A 776 -30.49 -11.63 -14.91
N VAL A 777 -30.64 -11.87 -16.22
CA VAL A 777 -31.34 -13.03 -16.79
C VAL A 777 -30.28 -14.02 -17.32
N VAL A 778 -30.28 -15.27 -16.85
CA VAL A 778 -29.24 -16.31 -17.09
C VAL A 778 -29.70 -17.49 -17.92
#